data_AF-A0A1M5SV09-F1
#
_entry.id   AF-A0A1M5SV09-F1
#
_cell.length_a   1.000
_cell.length_b   1.000
_cell.length_c   1.000
_cell.angle_alpha   90.00
_cell.angle_beta   90.00
_cell.angle_gamma   90.00
#
_symmetry.space_group_name_H-M   'P 1'
#
loop_
_entity.id
_entity.type
_entity.pdbx_description
1 polymer ?
#
loop_
_entity_poly.entity_id
_entity_poly.type
_entity_poly.pdbx_seq_one_letter_code
_entity_poly.pdbx_strand_id
1 'polypeptide(L)'
;MGKSMAEWKPGDPMINERDFWQDPNYVAEDPEKEQLVLQLGKLITDRVAKKLGNKLNNRDPEYWMLDRILEKEEVRFLLNFKKTRVPYSVPELAQMNNMSLEDTQKMVEHLRFLGIIEQNRAKTPDKHLQYELPIFVPGSAEFMMMQDAVTQAHPELATFFNLMTQIPLAGVTQMVPPGGAGVGMHVIPVEKAISTENKSVSVEHLSRWIDMYDKFGVGQCSCRKQQAMRGEGSGEIEGEYCISVGDMAEYMADRGIGRYITKEEVYEILERAERHGYVHQITNIDGDGKIVAICNCAPGVCNALRTSQLFNTPNMSASAYRAHVDKDKCVACGKCVEVCPVGAAKLGQKLCKKDGSSVTYPKAELPDNKKWGPEKWNYNYRDDAKINCYETGTAPCKSACPVHLSVQGYIKMASEGRFEDALKLIKQDNPFPMICGAICNRRCEDACTRGTIDEPLAIDEIKKFIASLDLNKDERYVPLCEKHDGGMWGDEYKVAVIGGGPAGLACAYFLRRDGYPVTVFEKEKRPGGMLMNGIPSYRLEKDIIDAEIDVMRKMGVEIRTGVNVGEDVTIESLRAQGYKAFFIAVGCQGGRLAGVPGEDADGVMTGVDFLRKINLDNTIKVTGDTVVVGGGNVAVDVARTAVRAGASKVTMLCLEGEKEMPAADDEVEEAKEEGIEVKNGWGPKEIKVENGKVVSIVFKKCTQVKDADGRFNPQYDENDTIEIPCENVLLSIGQSIKWGKLLDGTNVKLRPNGGIIADPLTLQTDDPDIFAGGDVYTGPRFAIDAIAGGREGAVSINRFVHKGNRLDLARDRREFIELNKDDINVEQFDNAKRQVPGKKAGVSKDTFEDLRMTFTPEQVKVEAGRCLGCGATTVDTNRCIGCGLCTTKCEFDAIHITRDIPEASTMYRSEDKLKAVGPYAIKRGFKILKTKVTGED
;
A
#
# COMPACT_ATOMS: atom_id res chain seq x y z
N MET A 1 -16.10 -17.31 -29.17
CA MET A 1 -16.02 -15.85 -29.37
C MET A 1 -17.45 -15.37 -29.54
N GLY A 2 -18.10 -14.95 -28.45
CA GLY A 2 -19.56 -14.81 -28.41
C GLY A 2 -20.06 -13.36 -28.46
N LYS A 3 -19.44 -12.45 -27.70
CA LYS A 3 -19.80 -11.04 -27.77
C LYS A 3 -18.99 -10.34 -28.84
N SER A 4 -19.64 -9.80 -29.86
CA SER A 4 -19.03 -8.76 -30.69
C SER A 4 -18.71 -7.54 -29.83
N MET A 5 -17.74 -6.69 -30.20
CA MET A 5 -17.53 -5.40 -29.52
C MET A 5 -18.81 -4.55 -29.42
N ALA A 6 -19.80 -4.80 -30.30
CA ALA A 6 -21.11 -4.15 -30.26
C ALA A 6 -22.00 -4.60 -29.08
N GLU A 7 -21.62 -5.64 -28.35
CA GLU A 7 -22.33 -6.14 -27.16
C GLU A 7 -21.66 -5.72 -25.85
N TRP A 8 -20.54 -4.99 -25.93
CA TRP A 8 -19.85 -4.48 -24.76
C TRP A 8 -20.54 -3.21 -24.26
N LYS A 9 -20.91 -3.21 -22.99
CA LYS A 9 -21.58 -2.10 -22.31
C LYS A 9 -20.70 -1.59 -21.17
N PRO A 10 -20.78 -0.29 -20.81
CA PRO A 10 -20.15 0.22 -19.60
C PRO A 10 -20.39 -0.74 -18.41
N GLY A 11 -19.31 -1.20 -17.78
CA GLY A 11 -19.34 -2.26 -16.75
C GLY A 11 -18.90 -3.66 -17.23
N ASP A 12 -18.67 -3.88 -18.54
CA ASP A 12 -17.95 -5.06 -19.00
C ASP A 12 -16.46 -4.96 -18.61
N PRO A 13 -15.76 -6.09 -18.35
CA PRO A 13 -14.54 -6.09 -17.52
C PRO A 13 -13.30 -5.35 -18.04
N MET A 14 -13.30 -4.95 -19.31
CA MET A 14 -12.17 -4.27 -19.97
C MET A 14 -12.42 -2.77 -20.14
N ILE A 15 -13.60 -2.29 -19.77
CA ILE A 15 -14.12 -0.97 -20.08
C ILE A 15 -14.84 -0.36 -18.89
N ASN A 16 -14.85 0.97 -18.77
CA ASN A 16 -15.47 1.64 -17.63
C ASN A 16 -16.45 2.75 -18.07
N GLU A 17 -16.98 3.49 -17.11
CA GLU A 17 -17.95 4.57 -17.33
C GLU A 17 -17.37 5.84 -17.97
N ARG A 18 -16.05 6.05 -17.94
CA ARG A 18 -15.36 7.20 -18.53
C ARG A 18 -14.87 6.97 -19.95
N ASP A 19 -15.21 5.82 -20.47
CA ASP A 19 -14.59 5.23 -21.62
C ASP A 19 -15.40 5.65 -22.86
N PHE A 20 -14.74 5.93 -23.99
CA PHE A 20 -15.40 6.43 -25.22
C PHE A 20 -16.00 5.32 -26.09
N TRP A 21 -17.32 5.39 -26.34
CA TRP A 21 -18.06 4.45 -27.18
C TRP A 21 -18.61 5.18 -28.40
N GLN A 22 -18.26 4.70 -29.59
CA GLN A 22 -18.88 5.19 -30.82
C GLN A 22 -20.37 4.84 -30.81
N ASP A 23 -21.21 5.82 -31.15
CA ASP A 23 -22.67 5.60 -31.27
C ASP A 23 -22.92 4.40 -32.20
N PRO A 24 -23.68 3.37 -31.75
CA PRO A 24 -24.08 2.28 -32.63
C PRO A 24 -24.74 2.76 -33.92
N ASN A 25 -25.43 3.90 -33.92
CA ASN A 25 -26.09 4.47 -35.09
C ASN A 25 -25.24 5.52 -35.82
N TYR A 26 -23.94 5.61 -35.53
CA TYR A 26 -23.04 6.54 -36.22
C TYR A 26 -23.06 6.35 -37.74
N VAL A 27 -23.14 7.46 -38.45
CA VAL A 27 -22.99 7.56 -39.90
C VAL A 27 -21.85 8.53 -40.16
N ALA A 28 -20.87 8.12 -40.97
CA ALA A 28 -19.73 8.97 -41.30
C ALA A 28 -20.18 10.19 -42.12
N GLU A 29 -19.65 11.36 -41.77
CA GLU A 29 -20.00 12.62 -42.44
C GLU A 29 -19.48 12.70 -43.89
N ASP A 30 -18.26 12.18 -44.11
CA ASP A 30 -17.65 12.05 -45.44
C ASP A 30 -17.49 10.55 -45.79
N PRO A 31 -18.35 10.01 -46.69
CA PRO A 31 -18.25 8.62 -47.12
C PRO A 31 -16.92 8.26 -47.80
N GLU A 32 -16.25 9.22 -48.42
CA GLU A 32 -14.93 8.99 -49.02
C GLU A 32 -13.87 8.85 -47.92
N LYS A 33 -13.86 9.76 -46.95
CA LYS A 33 -12.98 9.68 -45.78
C LYS A 33 -13.19 8.37 -45.04
N GLU A 34 -14.44 7.93 -44.86
CA GLU A 34 -14.77 6.66 -44.20
C GLU A 34 -14.05 5.48 -44.88
N GLN A 35 -14.14 5.37 -46.21
CA GLN A 35 -13.48 4.30 -46.95
C GLN A 35 -11.96 4.36 -46.82
N LEU A 36 -11.36 5.55 -46.86
CA LEU A 36 -9.92 5.74 -46.73
C LEU A 36 -9.43 5.36 -45.31
N VAL A 37 -10.17 5.78 -44.27
CA VAL A 37 -9.86 5.44 -42.88
C VAL A 37 -9.96 3.94 -42.64
N LEU A 38 -10.98 3.27 -43.18
CA LEU A 38 -11.10 1.81 -43.09
C LEU A 38 -9.93 1.08 -43.76
N GLN A 39 -9.45 1.60 -44.89
CA GLN A 39 -8.25 1.07 -45.56
C GLN A 39 -7.00 1.27 -44.69
N LEU A 40 -6.82 2.45 -44.11
CA LEU A 40 -5.68 2.75 -43.24
C LEU A 40 -5.72 1.91 -41.96
N GLY A 41 -6.87 1.83 -41.30
CA GLY A 41 -7.08 1.00 -40.12
C GLY A 41 -6.76 -0.48 -40.40
N LYS A 42 -7.11 -0.99 -41.59
CA LYS A 42 -6.74 -2.36 -42.01
C LYS A 42 -5.24 -2.53 -42.22
N LEU A 43 -4.56 -1.51 -42.74
CA LEU A 43 -3.11 -1.53 -42.94
C LEU A 43 -2.39 -1.69 -41.58
N ILE A 44 -2.78 -0.89 -40.60
CA ILE A 44 -2.05 -0.75 -39.32
C ILE A 44 -2.61 -1.59 -38.16
N THR A 45 -3.81 -2.19 -38.31
CA THR A 45 -4.36 -3.10 -37.29
C THR A 45 -3.51 -4.35 -37.08
N ASP A 46 -3.41 -4.72 -35.81
CA ASP A 46 -2.80 -5.93 -35.26
C ASP A 46 -3.85 -7.00 -34.90
N ARG A 47 -5.15 -6.70 -35.05
CA ARG A 47 -6.24 -7.68 -34.87
C ARG A 47 -6.29 -8.67 -36.04
N VAL A 48 -5.61 -9.81 -35.89
CA VAL A 48 -5.46 -10.85 -36.93
C VAL A 48 -6.78 -11.25 -37.58
N ALA A 49 -7.84 -11.47 -36.77
CA ALA A 49 -9.15 -11.88 -37.28
C ALA A 49 -9.79 -10.84 -38.23
N LYS A 50 -9.60 -9.55 -37.92
CA LYS A 50 -10.14 -8.44 -38.73
C LYS A 50 -9.29 -8.19 -39.96
N LYS A 51 -7.96 -8.32 -39.82
CA LYS A 51 -6.99 -8.21 -40.92
C LYS A 51 -7.21 -9.29 -41.98
N LEU A 52 -7.35 -10.56 -41.57
CA LEU A 52 -7.58 -11.70 -42.47
C LEU A 52 -9.02 -11.76 -43.01
N GLY A 53 -10.01 -11.38 -42.19
CA GLY A 53 -11.42 -11.43 -42.59
C GLY A 53 -11.90 -10.25 -43.44
N ASN A 54 -11.11 -9.18 -43.54
CA ASN A 54 -11.50 -7.90 -44.15
C ASN A 54 -12.83 -7.34 -43.58
N LYS A 55 -12.99 -7.39 -42.25
CA LYS A 55 -14.26 -7.04 -41.56
C LYS A 55 -14.15 -5.82 -40.62
N LEU A 56 -13.21 -4.92 -40.89
CA LEU A 56 -13.15 -3.64 -40.17
C LEU A 56 -14.35 -2.79 -40.56
N ASN A 57 -14.97 -2.11 -39.61
CA ASN A 57 -16.11 -1.22 -39.83
C ASN A 57 -16.00 0.05 -38.98
N ASN A 58 -16.93 0.98 -39.19
CA ASN A 58 -16.92 2.31 -38.57
C ASN A 58 -17.24 2.32 -37.06
N ARG A 59 -17.47 1.17 -36.44
CA ARG A 59 -17.62 1.00 -34.98
C ARG A 59 -16.36 0.47 -34.31
N ASP A 60 -15.38 0.04 -35.10
CA ASP A 60 -14.13 -0.50 -34.57
C ASP A 60 -13.22 0.64 -34.05
N PRO A 61 -12.43 0.42 -32.97
CA PRO A 61 -11.50 1.41 -32.40
C PRO A 61 -10.56 2.03 -33.41
N GLU A 62 -10.05 1.20 -34.31
CA GLU A 62 -9.14 1.65 -35.35
C GLU A 62 -9.78 2.69 -36.24
N TYR A 63 -11.09 2.57 -36.53
CA TYR A 63 -11.79 3.53 -37.38
C TYR A 63 -12.02 4.84 -36.64
N TRP A 64 -12.76 4.81 -35.54
CA TRP A 64 -13.25 6.06 -34.95
C TRP A 64 -12.10 6.92 -34.42
N MET A 65 -11.01 6.31 -33.96
CA MET A 65 -9.85 7.08 -33.51
C MET A 65 -9.16 7.78 -34.68
N LEU A 66 -8.92 7.06 -35.78
CA LEU A 66 -8.29 7.63 -36.97
C LEU A 66 -9.18 8.70 -37.64
N ASP A 67 -10.49 8.46 -37.72
CA ASP A 67 -11.44 9.41 -38.30
C ASP A 67 -11.48 10.74 -37.54
N ARG A 68 -11.28 10.70 -36.21
CA ARG A 68 -11.27 11.88 -35.34
C ARG A 68 -9.95 12.64 -35.34
N ILE A 69 -8.82 11.94 -35.43
CA ILE A 69 -7.48 12.55 -35.33
C ILE A 69 -6.96 13.02 -36.69
N LEU A 70 -7.34 12.35 -37.78
CA LEU A 70 -6.77 12.61 -39.10
C LEU A 70 -7.75 13.29 -40.03
N GLU A 71 -7.23 14.22 -40.83
CA GLU A 71 -7.92 14.78 -41.97
C GLU A 71 -7.84 13.84 -43.19
N LYS A 72 -8.76 14.02 -44.15
CA LYS A 72 -8.86 13.12 -45.31
C LYS A 72 -7.55 13.05 -46.12
N GLU A 73 -6.89 14.19 -46.31
CA GLU A 73 -5.63 14.32 -47.05
C GLU A 73 -4.48 13.61 -46.33
N GLU A 74 -4.48 13.62 -45.00
CA GLU A 74 -3.50 12.93 -44.17
C GLU A 74 -3.67 11.41 -44.27
N VAL A 75 -4.91 10.93 -44.28
CA VAL A 75 -5.21 9.50 -44.50
C VAL A 75 -4.72 9.05 -45.88
N ARG A 76 -4.95 9.87 -46.92
CA ARG A 76 -4.41 9.58 -48.27
C ARG A 76 -2.89 9.53 -48.26
N PHE A 77 -2.23 10.44 -47.55
CA PHE A 77 -0.78 10.45 -47.41
C PHE A 77 -0.25 9.17 -46.76
N LEU A 78 -0.87 8.75 -45.65
CA LEU A 78 -0.49 7.56 -44.88
C LEU A 78 -0.69 6.26 -45.65
N LEU A 79 -1.72 6.16 -46.50
CA LEU A 79 -1.95 4.99 -47.34
C LEU A 79 -0.81 4.71 -48.33
N ASN A 80 -0.04 5.75 -48.71
CA ASN A 80 1.10 5.58 -49.61
C ASN A 80 2.31 4.89 -48.97
N PHE A 81 2.40 4.76 -47.64
CA PHE A 81 3.41 3.92 -46.99
C PHE A 81 3.31 2.45 -47.41
N LYS A 82 2.12 1.99 -47.85
CA LYS A 82 1.78 0.63 -48.36
C LYS A 82 1.98 -0.53 -47.38
N LYS A 83 2.93 -0.43 -46.46
CA LYS A 83 3.28 -1.43 -45.44
C LYS A 83 3.71 -0.73 -44.16
N THR A 84 3.37 -1.33 -43.04
CA THR A 84 3.87 -0.88 -41.73
C THR A 84 5.34 -1.22 -41.55
N ARG A 85 6.06 -0.42 -40.75
CA ARG A 85 7.48 -0.66 -40.37
C ARG A 85 8.42 -0.73 -41.58
N VAL A 86 8.13 0.08 -42.60
CA VAL A 86 8.99 0.28 -43.78
C VAL A 86 9.34 1.77 -43.82
N PRO A 87 10.62 2.14 -43.69
CA PRO A 87 11.03 3.53 -43.64
C PRO A 87 11.14 4.15 -45.04
N TYR A 88 10.78 5.43 -45.14
CA TYR A 88 10.90 6.25 -46.33
C TYR A 88 11.50 7.62 -45.98
N SER A 89 12.34 8.16 -46.85
CA SER A 89 12.83 9.53 -46.76
C SER A 89 11.77 10.53 -47.24
N VAL A 90 11.93 11.81 -46.89
CA VAL A 90 11.02 12.89 -47.35
C VAL A 90 10.97 12.99 -48.88
N PRO A 91 12.09 12.90 -49.63
CA PRO A 91 12.04 12.88 -51.09
C PRO A 91 11.23 11.73 -51.68
N GLU A 92 11.34 10.52 -51.09
CA GLU A 92 10.56 9.37 -51.53
C GLU A 92 9.07 9.57 -51.24
N LEU A 93 8.72 10.06 -50.04
CA LEU A 93 7.34 10.38 -49.67
C LEU A 93 6.75 11.47 -50.57
N ALA A 94 7.52 12.49 -50.94
CA ALA A 94 7.11 13.55 -51.85
C ALA A 94 6.77 12.99 -53.23
N GLN A 95 7.62 12.11 -53.76
CA GLN A 95 7.39 11.43 -55.02
C GLN A 95 6.15 10.52 -54.96
N MET A 96 6.00 9.74 -53.89
CA MET A 96 4.89 8.80 -53.70
C MET A 96 3.53 9.50 -53.58
N ASN A 97 3.52 10.73 -53.07
CA ASN A 97 2.30 11.51 -52.85
C ASN A 97 2.08 12.61 -53.90
N ASN A 98 2.99 12.78 -54.87
CA ASN A 98 2.97 13.88 -55.84
C ASN A 98 2.87 15.26 -55.15
N MET A 99 3.70 15.48 -54.13
CA MET A 99 3.76 16.70 -53.32
C MET A 99 5.12 17.40 -53.48
N SER A 100 5.16 18.70 -53.18
CA SER A 100 6.44 19.41 -53.06
C SER A 100 7.24 18.90 -51.86
N LEU A 101 8.57 19.06 -51.87
CA LEU A 101 9.40 18.68 -50.71
C LEU A 101 9.01 19.46 -49.45
N GLU A 102 8.66 20.74 -49.59
CA GLU A 102 8.26 21.60 -48.48
C GLU A 102 6.93 21.15 -47.85
N ASP A 103 5.92 20.88 -48.68
CA ASP A 103 4.61 20.44 -48.18
C ASP A 103 4.70 19.02 -47.58
N THR A 104 5.52 18.16 -48.18
CA THR A 104 5.79 16.83 -47.62
C THR A 104 6.46 16.92 -46.26
N GLN A 105 7.44 17.83 -46.10
CA GLN A 105 8.10 18.06 -44.82
C GLN A 105 7.10 18.50 -43.75
N LYS A 106 6.22 19.47 -44.07
CA LYS A 106 5.17 19.93 -43.15
C LYS A 106 4.20 18.81 -42.76
N MET A 107 3.78 18.00 -43.73
CA MET A 107 2.90 16.84 -43.51
C MET A 107 3.56 15.80 -42.60
N VAL A 108 4.82 15.47 -42.85
CA VAL A 108 5.61 14.54 -42.03
C VAL A 108 5.78 15.08 -40.62
N GLU A 109 6.13 16.36 -40.46
CA GLU A 109 6.26 16.99 -39.13
C GLU A 109 4.95 16.95 -38.35
N HIS A 110 3.81 17.21 -39.00
CA HIS A 110 2.50 17.14 -38.37
C HIS A 110 2.13 15.72 -37.95
N LEU A 111 2.22 14.75 -38.86
CA LEU A 111 1.93 13.34 -38.55
C LEU A 111 2.87 12.77 -37.48
N ARG A 112 4.13 13.22 -37.47
CA ARG A 112 5.11 12.91 -36.43
C ARG A 112 4.69 13.53 -35.12
N PHE A 113 4.28 14.81 -35.10
CA PHE A 113 3.78 15.50 -33.91
C PHE A 113 2.56 14.80 -33.31
N LEU A 114 1.63 14.33 -34.14
CA LEU A 114 0.51 13.51 -33.68
C LEU A 114 0.99 12.19 -33.07
N GLY A 115 2.07 11.61 -33.60
CA GLY A 115 2.60 10.32 -33.18
C GLY A 115 2.09 9.15 -34.04
N ILE A 116 1.53 9.45 -35.20
CA ILE A 116 1.05 8.44 -36.15
C ILE A 116 2.21 7.79 -36.88
N ILE A 117 3.28 8.53 -37.18
CA ILE A 117 4.51 8.02 -37.78
C ILE A 117 5.71 8.12 -36.83
N GLU A 118 6.63 7.17 -36.96
CA GLU A 118 7.90 7.11 -36.24
C GLU A 118 9.04 7.69 -37.10
N GLN A 119 10.12 8.12 -36.44
CA GLN A 119 11.36 8.51 -37.10
C GLN A 119 12.50 7.59 -36.70
N ASN A 120 13.40 7.30 -37.65
CA ASN A 120 14.64 6.60 -37.38
C ASN A 120 15.76 7.08 -38.33
N ARG A 121 16.98 6.62 -38.08
CA ARG A 121 18.15 6.95 -38.89
C ARG A 121 18.46 5.81 -39.87
N ALA A 122 18.63 6.15 -41.15
CA ALA A 122 19.00 5.20 -42.18
C ALA A 122 20.30 4.46 -41.79
N LYS A 123 20.35 3.14 -42.04
CA LYS A 123 21.54 2.30 -41.79
C LYS A 123 22.66 2.50 -42.84
N THR A 124 22.60 3.59 -43.59
CA THR A 124 23.57 4.02 -44.58
C THR A 124 24.59 4.98 -43.94
N PRO A 125 25.78 5.20 -44.55
CA PRO A 125 26.81 6.05 -43.96
C PRO A 125 26.38 7.49 -43.67
N ASP A 126 25.43 8.03 -44.44
CA ASP A 126 24.91 9.39 -44.31
C ASP A 126 23.87 9.55 -43.18
N LYS A 127 23.34 8.44 -42.63
CA LYS A 127 22.38 8.44 -41.51
C LYS A 127 21.26 9.46 -41.64
N HIS A 128 20.72 9.64 -42.85
CA HIS A 128 19.61 10.57 -43.07
C HIS A 128 18.35 10.11 -42.31
N LEU A 129 17.46 11.06 -42.00
CA LEU A 129 16.20 10.75 -41.36
C LEU A 129 15.25 10.02 -42.31
N GLN A 130 14.60 8.99 -41.80
CA GLN A 130 13.55 8.26 -42.48
C GLN A 130 12.36 8.10 -41.53
N TYR A 131 11.19 7.89 -42.12
CA TYR A 131 9.92 7.83 -41.40
C TYR A 131 9.18 6.56 -41.76
N GLU A 132 8.53 5.93 -40.78
CA GLU A 132 7.73 4.73 -41.00
C GLU A 132 6.37 4.82 -40.32
N LEU A 133 5.41 4.10 -40.87
CA LEU A 133 4.08 3.92 -40.28
C LEU A 133 4.10 2.67 -39.39
N PRO A 134 4.01 2.77 -38.06
CA PRO A 134 3.97 1.60 -37.19
C PRO A 134 2.59 0.94 -37.16
N ILE A 135 2.48 -0.14 -36.38
CA ILE A 135 1.19 -0.70 -35.96
C ILE A 135 0.60 0.17 -34.83
N PHE A 136 -0.61 -0.15 -34.36
CA PHE A 136 -1.19 0.63 -33.26
C PHE A 136 -0.45 0.48 -31.93
N VAL A 137 -0.21 -0.75 -31.44
CA VAL A 137 0.43 -1.02 -30.14
C VAL A 137 1.46 -2.15 -30.23
N PRO A 138 2.66 -1.96 -29.67
CA PRO A 138 3.28 -0.65 -29.41
C PRO A 138 3.43 0.11 -30.74
N GLY A 139 3.28 1.42 -30.72
CA GLY A 139 3.30 2.25 -31.93
C GLY A 139 2.38 3.45 -31.82
N SER A 140 1.60 3.75 -32.87
CA SER A 140 0.91 5.02 -33.00
C SER A 140 0.04 5.38 -31.78
N ALA A 141 -0.66 4.40 -31.19
CA ALA A 141 -1.53 4.66 -30.04
C ALA A 141 -0.75 5.13 -28.80
N GLU A 142 0.40 4.52 -28.54
CA GLU A 142 1.27 4.88 -27.42
C GLU A 142 1.88 6.27 -27.61
N PHE A 143 2.33 6.58 -28.83
CA PHE A 143 2.96 7.85 -29.17
C PHE A 143 1.99 9.03 -29.29
N MET A 144 0.75 8.77 -29.66
CA MET A 144 -0.33 9.74 -29.52
C MET A 144 -0.60 10.00 -28.03
N MET A 145 -0.61 8.95 -27.19
CA MET A 145 -0.87 9.09 -25.75
C MET A 145 0.21 9.88 -25.01
N MET A 146 1.45 9.81 -25.47
CA MET A 146 2.56 10.59 -24.91
C MET A 146 2.48 12.08 -25.22
N GLN A 147 1.65 12.52 -26.18
CA GLN A 147 1.54 13.94 -26.55
C GLN A 147 0.36 14.60 -25.84
N ASP A 148 0.65 15.50 -24.90
CA ASP A 148 -0.37 16.19 -24.09
C ASP A 148 -1.39 16.93 -24.94
N ALA A 149 -0.93 17.72 -25.92
CA ALA A 149 -1.82 18.48 -26.81
C ALA A 149 -2.82 17.58 -27.55
N VAL A 150 -2.37 16.39 -27.98
CA VAL A 150 -3.22 15.41 -28.68
C VAL A 150 -4.21 14.78 -27.70
N THR A 151 -3.77 14.35 -26.53
CA THR A 151 -4.68 13.75 -25.51
C THR A 151 -5.69 14.74 -24.94
N GLN A 152 -5.38 16.05 -24.94
CA GLN A 152 -6.31 17.11 -24.52
C GLN A 152 -7.38 17.36 -25.59
N ALA A 153 -6.99 17.36 -26.86
CA ALA A 153 -7.92 17.49 -27.99
C ALA A 153 -8.79 16.24 -28.20
N HIS A 154 -8.23 15.06 -27.93
CA HIS A 154 -8.85 13.76 -28.17
C HIS A 154 -8.75 12.85 -26.94
N PRO A 155 -9.50 13.13 -25.86
CA PRO A 155 -9.47 12.31 -24.63
C PRO A 155 -9.87 10.84 -24.84
N GLU A 156 -10.68 10.54 -25.87
CA GLU A 156 -11.03 9.19 -26.32
C GLU A 156 -9.83 8.32 -26.65
N LEU A 157 -8.66 8.92 -26.89
CA LEU A 157 -7.42 8.20 -27.12
C LEU A 157 -7.01 7.31 -25.92
N ALA A 158 -7.36 7.70 -24.69
CA ALA A 158 -7.10 6.87 -23.52
C ALA A 158 -7.89 5.56 -23.57
N THR A 159 -9.12 5.60 -24.09
CA THR A 159 -9.93 4.41 -24.38
C THR A 159 -9.31 3.61 -25.51
N PHE A 160 -8.95 4.29 -26.61
CA PHE A 160 -8.35 3.65 -27.77
C PHE A 160 -7.10 2.86 -27.39
N PHE A 161 -6.17 3.48 -26.67
CA PHE A 161 -4.93 2.85 -26.25
C PHE A 161 -5.20 1.65 -25.32
N ASN A 162 -6.15 1.76 -24.38
CA ASN A 162 -6.55 0.63 -23.54
C ASN A 162 -7.04 -0.55 -24.37
N LEU A 163 -8.00 -0.31 -25.27
CA LEU A 163 -8.61 -1.37 -26.08
C LEU A 163 -7.59 -2.02 -27.01
N MET A 164 -6.73 -1.22 -27.64
CA MET A 164 -5.68 -1.73 -28.53
C MET A 164 -4.58 -2.50 -27.79
N THR A 165 -4.43 -2.32 -26.48
CA THR A 165 -3.53 -3.20 -25.69
C THR A 165 -4.15 -4.55 -25.36
N GLN A 166 -5.45 -4.76 -25.55
CA GLN A 166 -6.17 -5.96 -25.10
C GLN A 166 -6.82 -6.75 -26.24
N ILE A 167 -7.63 -6.10 -27.07
CA ILE A 167 -8.43 -6.74 -28.12
C ILE A 167 -7.58 -7.51 -29.14
N PRO A 168 -6.45 -6.98 -29.64
CA PRO A 168 -5.61 -7.71 -30.60
C PRO A 168 -5.02 -8.99 -30.03
N LEU A 169 -4.82 -9.01 -28.72
CA LEU A 169 -4.25 -10.12 -27.99
C LEU A 169 -5.31 -11.15 -27.56
N ALA A 170 -6.57 -10.72 -27.44
CA ALA A 170 -7.69 -11.59 -27.08
C ALA A 170 -7.80 -12.79 -28.03
N GLY A 171 -7.55 -13.99 -27.50
CA GLY A 171 -7.59 -15.24 -28.24
C GLY A 171 -6.32 -15.57 -29.04
N VAL A 172 -5.24 -14.77 -28.90
CA VAL A 172 -3.90 -15.11 -29.40
C VAL A 172 -2.95 -15.46 -28.25
N THR A 173 -3.10 -14.84 -27.08
CA THR A 173 -2.16 -14.96 -25.95
C THR A 173 -1.87 -16.40 -25.52
N GLN A 174 -2.87 -17.28 -25.56
CA GLN A 174 -2.72 -18.70 -25.22
C GLN A 174 -1.86 -19.50 -26.22
N MET A 175 -1.56 -18.92 -27.38
CA MET A 175 -0.71 -19.49 -28.43
C MET A 175 0.68 -18.83 -28.46
N VAL A 176 0.97 -17.91 -27.53
CA VAL A 176 2.27 -17.28 -27.42
C VAL A 176 3.23 -18.24 -26.71
N PRO A 177 4.32 -18.68 -27.36
CA PRO A 177 5.33 -19.51 -26.70
C PRO A 177 6.10 -18.71 -25.64
N PRO A 178 6.86 -19.37 -24.76
CA PRO A 178 7.85 -18.70 -23.93
C PRO A 178 8.72 -17.75 -24.76
N GLY A 179 8.98 -16.55 -24.23
CA GLY A 179 9.77 -15.51 -24.91
C GLY A 179 8.92 -14.56 -25.76
N GLY A 180 7.59 -14.65 -25.66
CA GLY A 180 6.64 -13.71 -26.23
C GLY A 180 6.49 -13.77 -27.76
N ALA A 181 7.43 -14.37 -28.50
CA ALA A 181 7.42 -14.46 -29.97
C ALA A 181 7.24 -13.11 -30.69
N GLY A 182 7.85 -12.03 -30.18
CA GLY A 182 7.69 -10.70 -30.78
C GLY A 182 6.29 -10.09 -30.55
N VAL A 183 5.60 -10.57 -29.50
CA VAL A 183 4.34 -10.04 -28.99
C VAL A 183 4.58 -9.49 -27.59
N GLY A 184 4.18 -8.23 -27.35
CA GLY A 184 4.28 -7.59 -26.04
C GLY A 184 5.69 -7.15 -25.66
N MET A 185 5.93 -7.15 -24.34
CA MET A 185 7.18 -6.71 -23.69
C MET A 185 7.83 -7.89 -23.00
N HIS A 186 9.15 -7.86 -22.82
CA HIS A 186 9.90 -8.89 -22.08
C HIS A 186 10.33 -8.34 -20.72
N VAL A 187 10.00 -9.03 -19.64
CA VAL A 187 10.46 -8.70 -18.28
C VAL A 187 11.94 -9.02 -18.18
N ILE A 188 12.73 -8.05 -17.73
CA ILE A 188 14.13 -8.27 -17.39
C ILE A 188 14.21 -8.39 -15.86
N PRO A 189 14.81 -9.47 -15.33
CA PRO A 189 15.05 -9.58 -13.90
C PRO A 189 15.90 -8.42 -13.38
N VAL A 190 15.72 -8.03 -12.11
CA VAL A 190 16.70 -7.20 -11.42
C VAL A 190 18.07 -7.88 -11.55
N GLU A 191 19.05 -7.16 -12.08
CA GLU A 191 20.32 -7.77 -12.49
C GLU A 191 21.08 -8.39 -11.31
N LYS A 192 21.05 -7.73 -10.14
CA LYS A 192 21.59 -8.25 -8.88
C LYS A 192 20.97 -9.59 -8.45
N ALA A 193 19.76 -9.90 -8.92
CA ALA A 193 19.07 -11.16 -8.60
C ALA A 193 19.56 -12.35 -9.45
N ILE A 194 20.22 -12.09 -10.59
CA ILE A 194 20.74 -13.13 -11.50
C ILE A 194 22.28 -13.12 -11.60
N SER A 195 22.96 -12.20 -10.94
CA SER A 195 24.41 -12.03 -11.07
C SER A 195 25.22 -13.24 -10.59
N THR A 196 24.66 -14.06 -9.72
CA THR A 196 25.27 -15.31 -9.21
C THR A 196 24.72 -16.58 -9.87
N GLU A 197 23.78 -16.45 -10.82
CA GLU A 197 23.24 -17.58 -11.57
C GLU A 197 24.16 -17.94 -12.74
N ASN A 198 24.82 -19.09 -12.62
CA ASN A 198 25.81 -19.58 -13.59
C ASN A 198 25.23 -19.83 -14.99
N LYS A 199 23.90 -20.01 -15.11
CA LYS A 199 23.21 -20.19 -16.40
C LYS A 199 22.59 -18.90 -16.94
N SER A 200 22.88 -17.74 -16.33
CA SER A 200 22.37 -16.47 -16.83
C SER A 200 22.92 -16.18 -18.23
N VAL A 201 22.09 -15.54 -19.06
CA VAL A 201 22.40 -15.23 -20.45
C VAL A 201 22.29 -13.73 -20.66
N SER A 202 23.17 -13.16 -21.47
CA SER A 202 23.36 -11.71 -21.56
C SER A 202 22.08 -10.93 -21.95
N VAL A 203 21.15 -11.53 -22.71
CA VAL A 203 19.85 -10.94 -23.06
C VAL A 203 18.96 -10.62 -21.84
N GLU A 204 19.22 -11.26 -20.69
CA GLU A 204 18.50 -11.05 -19.43
C GLU A 204 19.20 -10.05 -18.49
N HIS A 205 20.29 -9.40 -18.93
CA HIS A 205 21.01 -8.37 -18.16
C HIS A 205 20.65 -6.98 -18.70
N LEU A 206 20.22 -6.06 -17.82
CA LEU A 206 19.90 -4.68 -18.22
C LEU A 206 21.16 -3.96 -18.73
N SER A 207 22.31 -4.20 -18.09
CA SER A 207 23.60 -3.64 -18.47
C SER A 207 23.95 -3.90 -19.94
N ARG A 208 23.72 -5.12 -20.46
CA ARG A 208 23.89 -5.43 -21.89
C ARG A 208 23.13 -4.45 -22.75
N TRP A 209 21.84 -4.25 -22.46
CA TRP A 209 20.98 -3.42 -23.26
C TRP A 209 21.37 -1.95 -23.19
N ILE A 210 21.80 -1.47 -22.04
CA ILE A 210 22.31 -0.10 -21.88
C ILE A 210 23.62 0.08 -22.66
N ASP A 211 24.54 -0.88 -22.59
CA ASP A 211 25.85 -0.82 -23.26
C ASP A 211 25.77 -0.81 -24.80
N MET A 212 24.64 -1.24 -25.38
CA MET A 212 24.42 -1.21 -26.83
C MET A 212 24.18 0.19 -27.39
N TYR A 213 23.94 1.20 -26.55
CA TYR A 213 23.55 2.54 -26.97
C TYR A 213 24.40 3.63 -26.32
N ASP A 214 24.50 4.75 -27.03
CA ASP A 214 25.20 5.98 -26.61
C ASP A 214 24.24 7.15 -26.36
N LYS A 215 22.98 7.04 -26.81
CA LYS A 215 21.91 8.01 -26.60
C LYS A 215 20.83 7.42 -25.70
N PHE A 216 20.50 8.16 -24.65
CA PHE A 216 19.44 7.83 -23.70
C PHE A 216 18.52 9.03 -23.54
N GLY A 217 17.22 8.77 -23.46
CA GLY A 217 16.23 9.77 -23.10
C GLY A 217 15.23 9.20 -22.10
N VAL A 218 14.54 10.06 -21.39
CA VAL A 218 13.43 9.67 -20.51
C VAL A 218 12.20 10.48 -20.83
N GLY A 219 11.03 9.85 -20.71
CA GLY A 219 9.75 10.53 -20.84
C GLY A 219 8.68 9.92 -19.94
N GLN A 220 7.50 10.53 -20.03
CA GLN A 220 6.36 10.19 -19.20
C GLN A 220 5.82 8.78 -19.50
N CYS A 221 5.34 8.07 -18.47
CA CYS A 221 4.71 6.77 -18.69
C CYS A 221 3.30 6.89 -19.29
N SER A 222 3.18 6.58 -20.59
CA SER A 222 1.92 6.53 -21.36
C SER A 222 0.83 5.69 -20.68
N CYS A 223 1.19 4.53 -20.11
CA CYS A 223 0.25 3.64 -19.41
C CYS A 223 -0.33 4.28 -18.14
N ARG A 224 0.49 5.00 -17.37
CA ARG A 224 0.04 5.67 -16.14
C ARG A 224 -0.87 6.84 -16.46
N LYS A 225 -0.51 7.65 -17.46
CA LYS A 225 -1.36 8.72 -17.99
C LYS A 225 -2.71 8.21 -18.50
N GLN A 226 -2.71 7.16 -19.32
CA GLN A 226 -3.94 6.53 -19.81
C GLN A 226 -4.86 6.12 -18.67
N GLN A 227 -4.32 5.51 -17.61
CA GLN A 227 -5.12 5.08 -16.47
C GLN A 227 -5.66 6.26 -15.66
N ALA A 228 -4.87 7.31 -15.46
CA ALA A 228 -5.35 8.54 -14.81
C ALA A 228 -6.50 9.18 -15.62
N MET A 229 -6.35 9.31 -16.95
CA MET A 229 -7.41 9.83 -17.83
C MET A 229 -8.70 8.99 -17.75
N ARG A 230 -8.57 7.66 -17.67
CA ARG A 230 -9.68 6.72 -17.51
C ARG A 230 -10.28 6.68 -16.10
N GLY A 231 -9.74 7.42 -15.12
CA GLY A 231 -10.18 7.34 -13.73
C GLY A 231 -9.90 5.99 -13.08
N GLU A 232 -8.85 5.29 -13.51
CA GLU A 232 -8.44 3.96 -13.05
C GLU A 232 -7.01 3.95 -12.48
N GLY A 233 -6.42 5.11 -12.23
CA GLY A 233 -5.09 5.15 -11.61
C GLY A 233 -5.11 4.52 -10.21
N SER A 234 -3.99 3.94 -9.77
CA SER A 234 -3.91 3.13 -8.54
C SER A 234 -2.99 3.72 -7.46
N GLY A 235 -2.86 5.05 -7.41
CA GLY A 235 -1.97 5.76 -6.46
C GLY A 235 -0.56 6.01 -6.99
N GLU A 236 -0.32 5.64 -8.25
CA GLU A 236 0.94 5.76 -8.95
C GLU A 236 0.90 6.98 -9.87
N ILE A 237 2.01 7.73 -9.95
CA ILE A 237 2.08 9.01 -10.68
C ILE A 237 2.59 8.80 -12.09
N GLU A 238 2.23 9.67 -13.04
CA GLU A 238 2.58 9.51 -14.46
C GLU A 238 4.10 9.43 -14.68
N GLY A 239 4.84 10.43 -14.17
CA GLY A 239 6.30 10.48 -13.93
C GLY A 239 7.24 10.04 -15.05
N GLU A 240 8.53 10.35 -14.91
CA GLU A 240 9.59 9.95 -15.85
C GLU A 240 10.08 8.52 -15.57
N TYR A 241 9.50 7.54 -16.28
CA TYR A 241 9.79 6.11 -16.10
C TYR A 241 10.12 5.36 -17.39
N CYS A 242 9.80 5.94 -18.54
CA CYS A 242 10.04 5.33 -19.84
C CYS A 242 11.41 5.79 -20.35
N ILE A 243 12.40 4.91 -20.25
CA ILE A 243 13.75 5.18 -20.74
C ILE A 243 13.79 4.78 -22.21
N SER A 244 13.98 5.74 -23.09
CA SER A 244 14.19 5.54 -24.53
C SER A 244 15.69 5.43 -24.86
N VAL A 245 16.02 4.66 -25.90
CA VAL A 245 17.41 4.45 -26.32
C VAL A 245 17.60 4.64 -27.83
N GLY A 246 18.78 5.10 -28.25
CA GLY A 246 19.14 5.27 -29.65
C GLY A 246 18.22 6.25 -30.40
N ASP A 247 17.75 5.86 -31.58
CA ASP A 247 16.85 6.68 -32.42
C ASP A 247 15.55 7.05 -31.69
N MET A 248 15.09 6.22 -30.75
CA MET A 248 13.87 6.50 -29.98
C MET A 248 14.08 7.65 -29.00
N ALA A 249 15.27 7.79 -28.42
CA ALA A 249 15.61 8.93 -27.57
C ALA A 249 15.59 10.24 -28.36
N GLU A 250 16.11 10.20 -29.59
CA GLU A 250 16.05 11.33 -30.53
C GLU A 250 14.61 11.65 -30.93
N TYR A 251 13.80 10.64 -31.26
CA TYR A 251 12.36 10.80 -31.53
C TYR A 251 11.58 11.48 -30.40
N MET A 252 11.78 11.03 -29.16
CA MET A 252 11.08 11.62 -28.02
C MET A 252 11.53 13.06 -27.75
N ALA A 253 12.83 13.33 -27.84
CA ALA A 253 13.38 14.67 -27.66
C ALA A 253 12.90 15.64 -28.74
N ASP A 254 12.95 15.24 -30.02
CA ASP A 254 12.54 16.08 -31.15
C ASP A 254 11.03 16.39 -31.16
N ARG A 255 10.22 15.57 -30.49
CA ARG A 255 8.78 15.79 -30.29
C ARG A 255 8.45 16.56 -29.01
N GLY A 256 9.44 16.83 -28.15
CA GLY A 256 9.22 17.47 -26.85
C GLY A 256 8.45 16.61 -25.86
N ILE A 257 8.41 15.28 -26.06
CA ILE A 257 7.73 14.31 -25.17
C ILE A 257 8.71 13.52 -24.28
N GLY A 258 9.99 13.90 -24.33
CA GLY A 258 11.06 13.37 -23.49
C GLY A 258 12.29 14.27 -23.53
N ARG A 259 13.27 13.96 -22.69
CA ARG A 259 14.56 14.68 -22.61
C ARG A 259 15.72 13.70 -22.63
N TYR A 260 16.87 14.14 -23.12
CA TYR A 260 18.11 13.36 -23.01
C TYR A 260 18.55 13.23 -21.55
N ILE A 261 19.12 12.08 -21.23
CA ILE A 261 19.68 11.75 -19.91
C ILE A 261 21.04 11.09 -20.03
N THR A 262 21.82 11.10 -18.95
CA THR A 262 23.10 10.38 -18.91
C THR A 262 22.88 8.91 -18.59
N LYS A 263 23.92 8.09 -18.84
CA LYS A 263 23.91 6.68 -18.47
C LYS A 263 23.82 6.48 -16.95
N GLU A 264 24.40 7.37 -16.16
CA GLU A 264 24.32 7.35 -14.70
C GLU A 264 22.88 7.60 -14.23
N GLU A 265 22.19 8.54 -14.86
CA GLU A 265 20.78 8.83 -14.57
C GLU A 265 19.88 7.64 -14.96
N VAL A 266 20.19 6.91 -16.05
CA VAL A 266 19.52 5.63 -16.37
C VAL A 266 19.61 4.66 -15.19
N TYR A 267 20.81 4.42 -14.65
CA TYR A 267 20.98 3.51 -13.51
C TYR A 267 20.27 4.00 -12.24
N GLU A 268 20.29 5.31 -11.96
CA GLU A 268 19.58 5.86 -10.81
C GLU A 268 18.05 5.63 -10.92
N ILE A 269 17.46 5.85 -12.10
CA ILE A 269 16.04 5.56 -12.36
C ILE A 269 15.74 4.07 -12.14
N LEU A 270 16.61 3.18 -12.62
CA LEU A 270 16.44 1.72 -12.46
C LEU A 270 16.51 1.33 -10.97
N GLU A 271 17.54 1.76 -10.25
CA GLU A 271 17.68 1.44 -8.82
C GLU A 271 16.53 2.02 -7.99
N ARG A 272 16.06 3.22 -8.31
CA ARG A 272 14.86 3.80 -7.68
C ARG A 272 13.62 2.98 -7.97
N ALA A 273 13.42 2.57 -9.23
CA ALA A 273 12.32 1.70 -9.61
C ALA A 273 12.34 0.38 -8.81
N GLU A 274 13.50 -0.24 -8.59
CA GLU A 274 13.65 -1.42 -7.72
C GLU A 274 13.29 -1.12 -6.25
N ARG A 275 13.70 0.04 -5.71
CA ARG A 275 13.32 0.47 -4.35
C ARG A 275 11.80 0.54 -4.18
N HIS A 276 11.09 1.09 -5.15
CA HIS A 276 9.61 1.20 -5.15
C HIS A 276 8.88 -0.08 -5.63
N GLY A 277 9.60 -1.13 -6.06
CA GLY A 277 8.97 -2.38 -6.49
C GLY A 277 8.38 -2.34 -7.90
N TYR A 278 8.96 -1.53 -8.79
CA TYR A 278 8.58 -1.46 -10.20
C TYR A 278 9.38 -2.47 -11.04
N VAL A 279 8.71 -3.04 -12.04
CA VAL A 279 9.26 -4.12 -12.88
C VAL A 279 9.94 -3.53 -14.10
N HIS A 280 11.17 -3.95 -14.39
CA HIS A 280 11.85 -3.59 -15.63
C HIS A 280 11.34 -4.45 -16.80
N GLN A 281 11.03 -3.78 -17.90
CA GLN A 281 10.60 -4.44 -19.14
C GLN A 281 11.29 -3.79 -20.35
N ILE A 282 11.62 -4.60 -21.34
CA ILE A 282 12.12 -4.14 -22.64
C ILE A 282 11.14 -4.49 -23.75
N THR A 283 11.24 -3.80 -24.87
CA THR A 283 10.47 -4.13 -26.08
C THR A 283 10.92 -5.46 -26.66
N ASN A 284 9.98 -6.36 -26.98
CA ASN A 284 10.28 -7.68 -27.55
C ASN A 284 10.12 -7.75 -29.09
N ILE A 285 9.69 -6.66 -29.73
CA ILE A 285 9.23 -6.66 -31.12
C ILE A 285 10.34 -6.66 -32.18
N ASP A 286 11.58 -6.37 -31.79
CA ASP A 286 12.73 -6.20 -32.69
C ASP A 286 13.74 -7.35 -32.62
N GLY A 287 13.48 -8.37 -31.81
CA GLY A 287 14.41 -9.46 -31.55
C GLY A 287 15.49 -9.09 -30.52
N ASP A 288 16.55 -9.89 -30.44
CA ASP A 288 17.60 -9.80 -29.40
C ASP A 288 18.74 -8.80 -29.72
N GLY A 289 18.68 -8.17 -30.89
CA GLY A 289 19.69 -7.24 -31.39
C GLY A 289 19.33 -5.76 -31.27
N LYS A 290 18.12 -5.42 -30.80
CA LYS A 290 17.65 -4.04 -30.68
C LYS A 290 16.47 -3.96 -29.69
N ILE A 291 16.49 -2.92 -28.87
CA ILE A 291 15.32 -2.39 -28.14
C ILE A 291 15.11 -0.91 -28.49
N VAL A 292 13.94 -0.38 -28.16
CA VAL A 292 13.65 1.07 -28.29
C VAL A 292 13.41 1.73 -26.94
N ALA A 293 13.02 0.96 -25.92
CA ALA A 293 12.78 1.47 -24.58
C ALA A 293 12.99 0.41 -23.48
N ILE A 294 13.27 0.90 -22.27
CA ILE A 294 13.26 0.20 -21.00
C ILE A 294 12.17 0.87 -20.14
N CYS A 295 11.13 0.12 -19.77
CA CYS A 295 10.00 0.60 -18.99
C CYS A 295 10.10 0.15 -17.53
N ASN A 296 9.81 1.08 -16.60
CA ASN A 296 9.78 0.83 -15.16
C ASN A 296 8.34 0.76 -14.63
N CYS A 297 7.79 -0.44 -14.66
CA CYS A 297 6.35 -0.66 -14.64
C CYS A 297 5.78 -0.90 -13.25
N ALA A 298 4.82 -0.07 -12.84
CA ALA A 298 4.01 -0.33 -11.66
C ALA A 298 3.02 -1.49 -11.94
N PRO A 299 2.90 -2.46 -11.01
CA PRO A 299 2.06 -3.65 -11.15
C PRO A 299 0.60 -3.37 -11.49
N GLY A 300 0.04 -2.33 -10.87
CA GLY A 300 -1.36 -1.97 -10.99
C GLY A 300 -1.71 -1.19 -12.26
N VAL A 301 -0.72 -0.82 -13.08
CA VAL A 301 -0.92 0.22 -14.12
C VAL A 301 -0.42 -0.19 -15.51
N CYS A 302 0.70 -0.91 -15.60
CA CYS A 302 1.34 -1.25 -16.88
C CYS A 302 0.45 -2.12 -17.79
N ASN A 303 0.16 -1.65 -19.02
CA ASN A 303 -0.67 -2.40 -19.96
C ASN A 303 -0.11 -3.79 -20.31
N ALA A 304 1.21 -3.94 -20.44
CA ALA A 304 1.82 -5.24 -20.74
C ALA A 304 1.58 -6.27 -19.62
N LEU A 305 1.90 -5.93 -18.37
CA LEU A 305 1.70 -6.81 -17.22
C LEU A 305 0.22 -7.08 -16.98
N ARG A 306 -0.63 -6.04 -17.07
CA ARG A 306 -2.07 -6.17 -16.86
C ARG A 306 -2.72 -7.08 -17.89
N THR A 307 -2.32 -6.97 -19.15
CA THR A 307 -2.87 -7.81 -20.22
C THR A 307 -2.46 -9.28 -20.05
N SER A 308 -1.19 -9.52 -19.67
CA SER A 308 -0.71 -10.87 -19.32
C SER A 308 -1.50 -11.48 -18.17
N GLN A 309 -1.81 -10.70 -17.12
CA GLN A 309 -2.59 -11.16 -15.98
C GLN A 309 -4.09 -11.32 -16.29
N LEU A 310 -4.68 -10.39 -17.06
CA LEU A 310 -6.07 -10.44 -17.51
C LEU A 310 -6.36 -11.75 -18.22
N PHE A 311 -5.50 -12.13 -19.18
CA PHE A 311 -5.66 -13.38 -19.92
C PHE A 311 -5.09 -14.59 -19.19
N ASN A 312 -4.41 -14.39 -18.06
CA ASN A 312 -3.68 -15.39 -17.28
C ASN A 312 -2.70 -16.20 -18.17
N THR A 313 -1.89 -15.47 -18.95
CA THR A 313 -0.94 -16.03 -19.93
C THR A 313 0.46 -15.43 -19.73
N PRO A 314 1.24 -15.93 -18.75
CA PRO A 314 2.51 -15.33 -18.33
C PRO A 314 3.58 -15.29 -19.43
N ASN A 315 3.55 -16.22 -20.40
CA ASN A 315 4.53 -16.31 -21.50
C ASN A 315 4.65 -15.04 -22.35
N MET A 316 3.64 -14.18 -22.30
CA MET A 316 3.66 -12.89 -22.98
C MET A 316 4.72 -11.92 -22.46
N SER A 317 5.06 -12.02 -21.18
CA SER A 317 5.94 -11.04 -20.53
C SER A 317 6.98 -11.65 -19.61
N ALA A 318 6.81 -12.90 -19.19
CA ALA A 318 7.72 -13.52 -18.24
C ALA A 318 9.15 -13.66 -18.78
N SER A 319 10.12 -13.42 -17.90
CA SER A 319 11.52 -13.79 -18.15
C SER A 319 11.71 -15.31 -18.11
N ALA A 320 12.94 -15.75 -18.41
CA ALA A 320 13.35 -17.14 -18.26
C ALA A 320 13.45 -17.64 -16.81
N TYR A 321 13.19 -16.77 -15.83
CA TYR A 321 13.44 -17.08 -14.42
C TYR A 321 12.14 -17.28 -13.63
N ARG A 322 12.23 -18.07 -12.55
CA ARG A 322 11.17 -18.23 -11.56
C ARG A 322 11.74 -18.12 -10.16
N ALA A 323 10.98 -17.51 -9.27
CA ALA A 323 11.36 -17.39 -7.88
C ALA A 323 11.01 -18.66 -7.11
N HIS A 324 11.96 -19.11 -6.30
CA HIS A 324 11.85 -20.25 -5.40
C HIS A 324 12.17 -19.81 -3.99
N VAL A 325 11.47 -20.39 -3.03
CA VAL A 325 11.63 -20.05 -1.62
C VAL A 325 12.27 -21.23 -0.89
N ASP A 326 13.42 -20.97 -0.29
CA ASP A 326 13.95 -21.82 0.77
C ASP A 326 13.09 -21.60 2.02
N LYS A 327 12.20 -22.56 2.28
CA LYS A 327 11.25 -22.47 3.39
C LYS A 327 11.95 -22.40 4.74
N ASP A 328 13.13 -23.00 4.89
CA ASP A 328 13.83 -23.09 6.17
C ASP A 328 14.45 -21.75 6.54
N LYS A 329 15.00 -21.03 5.56
CA LYS A 329 15.47 -19.64 5.72
C LYS A 329 14.34 -18.63 5.81
N CYS A 330 13.18 -18.91 5.23
CA CYS A 330 12.09 -17.95 5.18
C CYS A 330 11.50 -17.67 6.57
N VAL A 331 11.29 -16.38 6.85
CA VAL A 331 10.76 -15.86 8.12
C VAL A 331 9.39 -15.18 7.97
N ALA A 332 8.72 -15.33 6.83
CA ALA A 332 7.41 -14.71 6.56
C ALA A 332 7.31 -13.21 6.92
N CYS A 333 8.36 -12.41 6.68
CA CYS A 333 8.30 -10.96 6.91
C CYS A 333 7.22 -10.30 6.02
N GLY A 334 6.99 -10.86 4.82
CA GLY A 334 5.96 -10.42 3.87
C GLY A 334 6.42 -9.35 2.87
N LYS A 335 7.66 -8.84 2.96
CA LYS A 335 8.14 -7.75 2.09
C LYS A 335 8.20 -8.13 0.61
N CYS A 336 8.51 -9.38 0.31
CA CYS A 336 8.42 -9.94 -1.04
C CYS A 336 6.98 -10.03 -1.58
N VAL A 337 5.98 -10.18 -0.70
CA VAL A 337 4.56 -10.23 -1.07
C VAL A 337 4.06 -8.83 -1.42
N GLU A 338 4.44 -7.81 -0.63
CA GLU A 338 4.08 -6.40 -0.85
C GLU A 338 4.54 -5.89 -2.24
N VAL A 339 5.71 -6.34 -2.71
CA VAL A 339 6.26 -5.93 -4.02
C VAL A 339 5.94 -6.88 -5.17
N CYS A 340 5.22 -7.99 -4.94
CA CYS A 340 4.96 -8.96 -6.00
C CYS A 340 4.00 -8.37 -7.05
N PRO A 341 4.42 -8.24 -8.33
CA PRO A 341 3.62 -7.52 -9.32
C PRO A 341 2.36 -8.28 -9.78
N VAL A 342 2.33 -9.59 -9.57
CA VAL A 342 1.36 -10.51 -10.18
C VAL A 342 0.67 -11.41 -9.16
N GLY A 343 0.87 -11.16 -7.86
CA GLY A 343 0.35 -11.97 -6.77
C GLY A 343 0.87 -13.41 -6.74
N ALA A 344 2.06 -13.66 -7.30
CA ALA A 344 2.69 -14.98 -7.28
C ALA A 344 3.23 -15.33 -5.90
N ALA A 345 3.83 -14.37 -5.20
CA ALA A 345 4.31 -14.55 -3.83
C ALA A 345 3.16 -14.25 -2.85
N LYS A 346 2.88 -15.18 -1.94
CA LYS A 346 1.89 -15.03 -0.86
C LYS A 346 2.41 -15.65 0.43
N LEU A 347 1.96 -15.14 1.57
CA LEU A 347 2.22 -15.77 2.86
C LEU A 347 1.36 -17.02 3.06
N GLY A 348 1.95 -18.03 3.68
CA GLY A 348 1.27 -19.25 4.10
C GLY A 348 1.88 -19.82 5.38
N GLN A 349 1.36 -20.97 5.79
CA GLN A 349 1.83 -21.78 6.91
C GLN A 349 3.13 -22.52 6.56
N LYS A 350 4.11 -22.45 7.46
CA LYS A 350 5.36 -23.22 7.40
C LYS A 350 5.30 -24.52 8.19
N LEU A 351 4.62 -24.51 9.35
CA LEU A 351 4.49 -25.68 10.21
C LEU A 351 3.73 -26.82 9.52
N CYS A 352 4.12 -28.06 9.78
CA CYS A 352 3.41 -29.24 9.29
C CYS A 352 2.00 -29.32 9.92
N LYS A 353 1.09 -30.01 9.23
CA LYS A 353 -0.23 -30.35 9.76
C LYS A 353 -0.14 -31.38 10.88
N LYS A 354 -1.24 -31.60 11.63
CA LYS A 354 -1.28 -32.59 12.71
C LYS A 354 -0.93 -34.01 12.27
N ASP A 355 -1.21 -34.36 11.02
CA ASP A 355 -0.87 -35.65 10.42
C ASP A 355 0.61 -35.77 9.97
N GLY A 356 1.42 -34.73 10.20
CA GLY A 356 2.83 -34.66 9.82
C GLY A 356 3.06 -34.22 8.37
N SER A 357 2.02 -34.02 7.57
CA SER A 357 2.15 -33.59 6.17
C SER A 357 2.50 -32.10 6.06
N SER A 358 3.32 -31.76 5.06
CA SER A 358 3.61 -30.36 4.71
C SER A 358 2.44 -29.74 3.94
N VAL A 359 2.18 -28.45 4.16
CA VAL A 359 1.15 -27.71 3.43
C VAL A 359 1.56 -27.53 1.95
N THR A 360 0.65 -27.88 1.05
CA THR A 360 0.75 -27.63 -0.39
C THR A 360 -0.14 -26.46 -0.80
N TYR A 361 0.28 -25.75 -1.84
CA TYR A 361 -0.40 -24.53 -2.30
C TYR A 361 -0.79 -24.67 -3.77
N PRO A 362 -1.95 -24.13 -4.17
CA PRO A 362 -2.41 -24.23 -5.55
C PRO A 362 -1.50 -23.45 -6.48
N LYS A 363 -1.36 -23.94 -7.72
CA LYS A 363 -0.73 -23.19 -8.82
C LYS A 363 -1.80 -22.74 -9.80
N ALA A 364 -1.63 -21.55 -10.38
CA ALA A 364 -2.50 -21.08 -11.43
C ALA A 364 -2.48 -22.04 -12.62
N GLU A 365 -3.66 -22.27 -13.21
CA GLU A 365 -3.75 -23.01 -14.46
C GLU A 365 -3.04 -22.25 -15.58
N LEU A 366 -2.41 -22.98 -16.49
CA LEU A 366 -1.74 -22.45 -17.67
C LEU A 366 -2.46 -22.88 -18.95
N PRO A 367 -2.37 -22.08 -20.04
CA PRO A 367 -3.04 -22.41 -21.29
C PRO A 367 -2.46 -23.62 -22.04
N ASP A 368 -1.31 -24.18 -21.64
CA ASP A 368 -0.52 -25.14 -22.42
C ASP A 368 -1.23 -26.47 -22.76
N ASN A 369 -2.06 -26.99 -21.85
CA ASN A 369 -2.70 -28.31 -21.96
C ASN A 369 -4.24 -28.24 -21.89
N LYS A 370 -4.83 -27.05 -21.72
CA LYS A 370 -6.29 -26.88 -21.57
C LYS A 370 -6.89 -25.99 -22.66
N LYS A 371 -8.19 -26.12 -22.92
CA LYS A 371 -8.90 -25.12 -23.72
C LYS A 371 -8.90 -23.79 -22.95
N TRP A 372 -8.63 -22.69 -23.66
CA TRP A 372 -8.53 -21.37 -23.05
C TRP A 372 -9.52 -20.41 -23.69
N GLY A 373 -10.26 -19.70 -22.85
CA GLY A 373 -11.31 -18.77 -23.25
C GLY A 373 -11.63 -17.79 -22.13
N PRO A 374 -12.63 -16.91 -22.31
CA PRO A 374 -13.03 -15.90 -21.33
C PRO A 374 -13.33 -16.45 -19.94
N GLU A 375 -13.73 -17.71 -19.81
CA GLU A 375 -13.95 -18.42 -18.55
C GLU A 375 -12.66 -18.69 -17.74
N LYS A 376 -11.49 -18.58 -18.38
CA LYS A 376 -10.17 -18.72 -17.76
C LYS A 376 -9.44 -17.38 -17.57
N TRP A 377 -10.06 -16.27 -17.99
CA TRP A 377 -9.50 -14.93 -17.81
C TRP A 377 -9.73 -14.46 -16.38
N ASN A 378 -8.78 -13.68 -15.86
CA ASN A 378 -8.90 -13.06 -14.56
C ASN A 378 -9.24 -11.58 -14.74
N TYR A 379 -10.51 -11.21 -14.55
CA TYR A 379 -10.95 -9.83 -14.66
C TYR A 379 -10.62 -8.97 -13.43
N ASN A 380 -10.42 -9.60 -12.27
CA ASN A 380 -10.06 -8.93 -11.02
C ASN A 380 -8.53 -8.94 -10.79
N TYR A 381 -7.74 -9.14 -11.85
CA TYR A 381 -6.30 -9.36 -11.76
C TYR A 381 -5.55 -8.30 -10.94
N ARG A 382 -6.04 -7.05 -10.92
CA ARG A 382 -5.45 -5.94 -10.17
C ARG A 382 -5.56 -6.14 -8.66
N ASP A 383 -6.71 -6.62 -8.20
CA ASP A 383 -7.00 -6.84 -6.78
C ASP A 383 -6.53 -8.23 -6.34
N ASP A 384 -6.66 -9.24 -7.20
CA ASP A 384 -6.14 -10.58 -6.95
C ASP A 384 -4.62 -10.59 -6.77
N ALA A 385 -3.91 -9.70 -7.48
CA ALA A 385 -2.47 -9.52 -7.31
C ALA A 385 -2.09 -8.94 -5.94
N LYS A 386 -3.06 -8.39 -5.19
CA LYS A 386 -2.89 -7.80 -3.86
C LYS A 386 -3.35 -8.71 -2.72
N ILE A 387 -3.76 -9.95 -3.00
CA ILE A 387 -4.06 -10.94 -1.97
C ILE A 387 -2.75 -11.38 -1.30
N ASN A 388 -2.56 -11.02 -0.02
CA ASN A 388 -1.28 -11.21 0.67
C ASN A 388 -1.08 -12.62 1.25
N CYS A 389 -2.15 -13.37 1.51
CA CYS A 389 -2.11 -14.61 2.27
C CYS A 389 -3.03 -15.68 1.67
N TYR A 390 -2.62 -16.95 1.76
CA TYR A 390 -3.50 -18.08 1.47
C TYR A 390 -4.46 -18.36 2.63
N GLU A 391 -5.55 -19.08 2.35
CA GLU A 391 -6.56 -19.48 3.34
C GLU A 391 -6.00 -20.35 4.48
N THR A 392 -4.88 -21.03 4.25
CA THR A 392 -4.17 -21.79 5.30
C THR A 392 -3.60 -20.89 6.40
N GLY A 393 -3.57 -19.57 6.18
CA GLY A 393 -3.09 -18.59 7.13
C GLY A 393 -1.58 -18.50 7.22
N THR A 394 -1.10 -17.59 8.05
CA THR A 394 0.32 -17.34 8.31
C THR A 394 0.56 -17.09 9.80
N ALA A 395 1.72 -16.54 10.13
CA ALA A 395 2.14 -16.19 11.49
C ALA A 395 1.05 -15.45 12.28
N PRO A 396 0.51 -16.03 13.37
CA PRO A 396 -0.54 -15.39 14.16
C PRO A 396 -0.15 -14.02 14.73
N CYS A 397 1.12 -13.85 15.08
CA CYS A 397 1.63 -12.59 15.59
C CYS A 397 1.59 -11.45 14.55
N LYS A 398 1.65 -11.76 13.25
CA LYS A 398 1.50 -10.77 12.16
C LYS A 398 0.03 -10.48 11.90
N SER A 399 -0.84 -11.50 11.86
CA SER A 399 -2.28 -11.31 11.64
C SER A 399 -2.95 -10.54 12.78
N ALA A 400 -2.56 -10.80 14.03
CA ALA A 400 -3.12 -10.14 15.21
C ALA A 400 -2.64 -8.68 15.42
N CYS A 401 -1.49 -8.31 14.84
CA CYS A 401 -0.95 -6.96 14.95
C CYS A 401 -1.65 -6.01 13.96
N PRO A 402 -2.29 -4.90 14.38
CA PRO A 402 -3.03 -4.01 13.48
C PRO A 402 -2.20 -3.36 12.37
N VAL A 403 -0.90 -3.17 12.58
CA VAL A 403 0.02 -2.66 11.54
C VAL A 403 0.75 -3.78 10.79
N HIS A 404 0.46 -5.04 11.12
CA HIS A 404 1.02 -6.25 10.53
C HIS A 404 2.55 -6.28 10.49
N LEU A 405 3.18 -5.95 11.62
CA LEU A 405 4.63 -5.98 11.75
C LEU A 405 5.21 -7.32 11.28
N SER A 406 6.39 -7.27 10.67
CA SER A 406 7.19 -8.46 10.31
C SER A 406 7.81 -9.14 11.54
N VAL A 407 6.98 -9.60 12.49
CA VAL A 407 7.39 -10.13 13.80
C VAL A 407 8.45 -11.22 13.71
N GLN A 408 8.16 -12.29 12.96
CA GLN A 408 9.13 -13.36 12.73
C GLN A 408 10.45 -12.85 12.11
N GLY A 409 10.37 -11.82 11.25
CA GLY A 409 11.53 -11.24 10.59
C GLY A 409 12.45 -10.50 11.55
N TYR A 410 11.92 -9.54 12.32
CA TYR A 410 12.77 -8.78 13.24
C TYR A 410 13.24 -9.64 14.43
N ILE A 411 12.47 -10.66 14.84
CA ILE A 411 12.90 -11.63 15.85
C ILE A 411 14.08 -12.45 15.31
N LYS A 412 14.02 -12.93 14.06
CA LYS A 412 15.14 -13.65 13.44
C LYS A 412 16.39 -12.78 13.37
N MET A 413 16.26 -11.54 12.88
CA MET A 413 17.38 -10.59 12.86
C MET A 413 17.96 -10.36 14.26
N ALA A 414 17.11 -10.22 15.28
CA ALA A 414 17.56 -10.06 16.67
C ALA A 414 18.30 -11.30 17.20
N SER A 415 17.86 -12.51 16.86
CA SER A 415 18.57 -13.75 17.22
C SER A 415 19.99 -13.81 16.62
N GLU A 416 20.19 -13.15 15.48
CA GLU A 416 21.47 -13.07 14.76
C GLU A 416 22.31 -11.85 15.20
N GLY A 417 21.81 -11.01 16.11
CA GLY A 417 22.46 -9.76 16.53
C GLY A 417 22.34 -8.61 15.52
N ARG A 418 21.51 -8.74 14.49
CA ARG A 418 21.27 -7.73 13.45
C ARG A 418 20.24 -6.69 13.91
N PHE A 419 20.51 -6.00 15.02
CA PHE A 419 19.52 -5.14 15.67
C PHE A 419 19.15 -3.89 14.86
N GLU A 420 20.11 -3.27 14.18
CA GLU A 420 19.84 -2.11 13.30
C GLU A 420 18.92 -2.48 12.12
N ASP A 421 19.15 -3.64 11.50
CA ASP A 421 18.30 -4.13 10.41
C ASP A 421 16.89 -4.45 10.91
N ALA A 422 16.79 -5.04 12.11
CA ALA A 422 15.53 -5.31 12.77
C ALA A 422 14.76 -4.01 13.03
N LEU A 423 15.44 -2.93 13.46
CA LEU A 423 14.85 -1.62 13.67
C LEU A 423 14.33 -1.01 12.37
N LYS A 424 15.15 -1.04 11.30
CA LYS A 424 14.74 -0.58 9.96
C LYS A 424 13.50 -1.32 9.48
N LEU A 425 13.44 -2.64 9.67
CA LEU A 425 12.30 -3.47 9.29
C LEU A 425 11.03 -3.10 10.06
N ILE A 426 11.11 -2.84 11.37
CA ILE A 426 9.96 -2.40 12.17
C ILE A 426 9.46 -1.03 11.70
N LYS A 427 10.38 -0.08 11.46
CA LYS A 427 10.05 1.29 11.05
C LYS A 427 9.42 1.41 9.66
N GLN A 428 9.47 0.37 8.84
CA GLN A 428 8.69 0.34 7.58
C GLN A 428 7.19 0.36 7.82
N ASP A 429 6.72 -0.16 8.96
CA ASP A 429 5.31 -0.36 9.28
C ASP A 429 4.86 0.36 10.56
N ASN A 430 5.77 0.67 11.48
CA ASN A 430 5.48 1.37 12.74
C ASN A 430 6.49 2.51 13.00
N PRO A 431 6.06 3.78 12.99
CA PRO A 431 6.93 4.91 13.32
C PRO A 431 7.25 5.06 14.81
N PHE A 432 6.57 4.31 15.68
CA PHE A 432 6.66 4.40 17.14
C PHE A 432 7.02 3.06 17.81
N PRO A 433 8.11 2.37 17.40
CA PRO A 433 8.46 1.08 17.96
C PRO A 433 8.73 1.11 19.47
N MET A 434 9.37 2.17 20.00
CA MET A 434 9.74 2.29 21.41
C MET A 434 8.53 2.64 22.28
N ILE A 435 7.68 3.59 21.85
CA ILE A 435 6.39 3.84 22.51
C ILE A 435 5.57 2.55 22.55
N CYS A 436 5.44 1.84 21.41
CA CYS A 436 4.73 0.57 21.40
C CYS A 436 5.40 -0.49 22.28
N GLY A 437 6.72 -0.47 22.46
CA GLY A 437 7.42 -1.37 23.40
C GLY A 437 7.12 -1.07 24.87
N ALA A 438 6.59 0.11 25.17
CA ALA A 438 6.24 0.51 26.53
C ALA A 438 4.77 0.20 26.89
N ILE A 439 3.85 0.36 25.92
CA ILE A 439 2.39 0.40 26.17
C ILE A 439 1.54 -0.49 25.25
N CYS A 440 2.13 -1.33 24.40
CA CYS A 440 1.35 -2.20 23.52
C CYS A 440 0.56 -3.23 24.34
N ASN A 441 -0.62 -3.58 23.86
CA ASN A 441 -1.49 -4.59 24.46
C ASN A 441 -1.16 -6.02 24.04
N ARG A 442 -0.02 -6.23 23.38
CA ARG A 442 0.60 -7.54 23.12
C ARG A 442 -0.31 -8.59 22.46
N ARG A 443 -1.28 -8.19 21.60
CA ARG A 443 -2.10 -9.13 20.80
C ARG A 443 -1.26 -10.16 20.02
N CYS A 444 -0.04 -9.78 19.63
CA CYS A 444 0.91 -10.68 18.97
C CYS A 444 1.44 -11.80 19.88
N GLU A 445 1.57 -11.55 21.18
CA GLU A 445 1.93 -12.55 22.20
C GLU A 445 0.71 -13.42 22.55
N ASP A 446 -0.47 -12.80 22.74
CA ASP A 446 -1.72 -13.54 23.00
C ASP A 446 -2.03 -14.54 21.89
N ALA A 447 -1.82 -14.13 20.63
CA ALA A 447 -2.01 -14.98 19.47
C ALA A 447 -0.83 -15.93 19.23
N CYS A 448 0.28 -15.84 19.96
CA CYS A 448 1.49 -16.61 19.65
C CYS A 448 1.23 -18.12 19.72
N THR A 449 1.53 -18.86 18.64
CA THR A 449 1.41 -20.32 18.60
C THR A 449 2.18 -21.01 19.72
N ARG A 450 3.32 -20.44 20.16
CA ARG A 450 4.12 -21.01 21.25
C ARG A 450 3.34 -21.08 22.58
N GLY A 451 2.41 -20.15 22.82
CA GLY A 451 1.57 -20.12 24.01
C GLY A 451 0.58 -21.30 24.12
N THR A 452 0.35 -22.07 23.06
CA THR A 452 -0.44 -23.31 23.15
C THR A 452 0.37 -24.52 23.59
N ILE A 453 1.70 -24.36 23.76
CA ILE A 453 2.63 -25.42 24.15
C ILE A 453 3.17 -25.13 25.56
N ASP A 454 3.74 -23.93 25.76
CA ASP A 454 4.24 -23.46 27.05
C ASP A 454 3.87 -21.97 27.28
N GLU A 455 4.82 -21.04 27.11
CA GLU A 455 4.63 -19.61 27.28
C GLU A 455 4.91 -18.89 25.95
N PRO A 456 4.13 -17.86 25.58
CA PRO A 456 4.37 -17.10 24.37
C PRO A 456 5.75 -16.41 24.38
N LEU A 457 6.22 -15.99 23.20
CA LEU A 457 7.42 -15.17 23.12
C LEU A 457 7.18 -13.80 23.76
N ALA A 458 8.18 -13.25 24.46
CA ALA A 458 8.21 -11.85 24.89
C ALA A 458 8.56 -10.92 23.71
N ILE A 459 7.69 -10.92 22.70
CA ILE A 459 7.82 -10.17 21.44
C ILE A 459 7.96 -8.67 21.71
N ASP A 460 7.19 -8.14 22.66
CA ASP A 460 7.17 -6.74 23.04
C ASP A 460 8.50 -6.31 23.68
N GLU A 461 9.09 -7.13 24.53
CA GLU A 461 10.39 -6.86 25.18
C GLU A 461 11.55 -6.92 24.18
N ILE A 462 11.52 -7.87 23.22
CA ILE A 462 12.46 -7.89 22.10
C ILE A 462 12.34 -6.59 21.28
N LYS A 463 11.12 -6.18 20.96
CA LYS A 463 10.87 -4.93 20.21
C LYS A 463 11.33 -3.71 21.01
N LYS A 464 11.09 -3.64 22.32
CA LYS A 464 11.54 -2.56 23.22
C LYS A 464 13.06 -2.44 23.21
N PHE A 465 13.77 -3.56 23.31
CA PHE A 465 15.23 -3.58 23.17
C PHE A 465 15.70 -3.04 21.82
N ILE A 466 15.16 -3.56 20.70
CA ILE A 466 15.55 -3.11 19.36
C ILE A 466 15.28 -1.61 19.18
N ALA A 467 14.12 -1.14 19.64
CA ALA A 467 13.71 0.25 19.53
C ALA A 467 14.53 1.20 20.41
N SER A 468 15.11 0.71 21.51
CA SER A 468 15.97 1.54 22.38
C SER A 468 17.19 2.12 21.66
N LEU A 469 17.62 1.54 20.53
CA LEU A 469 18.69 2.08 19.69
C LEU A 469 18.36 3.49 19.17
N ASP A 470 17.09 3.81 18.94
CA ASP A 470 16.66 5.15 18.52
C ASP A 470 16.65 6.20 19.64
N LEU A 471 16.80 5.80 20.90
CA LEU A 471 16.90 6.75 22.00
C LEU A 471 18.22 7.52 21.94
N ASN A 472 19.27 6.91 21.39
CA ASN A 472 20.53 7.59 21.10
C ASN A 472 20.39 8.51 19.88
N LYS A 473 20.51 9.82 20.08
CA LYS A 473 20.26 10.85 19.05
C LYS A 473 21.13 10.71 17.80
N ASP A 474 22.35 10.21 17.97
CA ASP A 474 23.36 10.09 16.90
C ASP A 474 23.20 8.80 16.08
N GLU A 475 22.45 7.81 16.60
CA GLU A 475 22.26 6.49 15.98
C GLU A 475 20.84 6.30 15.40
N ARG A 476 20.00 7.33 15.47
CA ARG A 476 18.60 7.27 14.99
C ARG A 476 18.52 6.90 13.52
N TYR A 477 17.70 5.89 13.23
CA TYR A 477 17.36 5.57 11.85
C TYR A 477 16.29 6.58 11.32
N VAL A 478 16.68 7.37 10.33
CA VAL A 478 15.79 8.26 9.57
C VAL A 478 15.50 7.61 8.21
N PRO A 479 14.24 7.28 7.89
CA PRO A 479 13.88 6.71 6.60
C PRO A 479 14.21 7.65 5.43
N LEU A 480 14.57 7.06 4.28
CA LEU A 480 14.64 7.78 3.03
C LEU A 480 13.26 8.35 2.68
N CYS A 481 13.23 9.63 2.33
CA CYS A 481 12.03 10.33 1.88
C CYS A 481 12.21 10.68 0.39
N GLU A 482 11.39 10.11 -0.48
CA GLU A 482 11.40 10.41 -1.91
C GLU A 482 10.03 10.14 -2.54
N LYS A 483 9.63 10.94 -3.53
CA LYS A 483 8.51 10.60 -4.41
C LYS A 483 8.93 9.52 -5.40
N HIS A 484 7.94 8.88 -6.03
CA HIS A 484 8.15 7.71 -6.90
C HIS A 484 9.14 7.93 -8.07
N ASP A 485 9.30 9.15 -8.57
CA ASP A 485 10.23 9.54 -9.65
C ASP A 485 11.42 10.39 -9.14
N GLY A 486 11.66 10.41 -7.82
CA GLY A 486 12.82 11.03 -7.18
C GLY A 486 12.55 12.44 -6.64
N GLY A 487 13.27 12.83 -5.58
CA GLY A 487 13.09 14.15 -4.94
C GLY A 487 11.83 14.23 -4.08
N MET A 488 11.32 15.45 -3.85
CA MET A 488 10.17 15.73 -2.98
C MET A 488 9.02 16.37 -3.76
N TRP A 489 7.81 16.28 -3.24
CA TRP A 489 6.65 17.00 -3.77
C TRP A 489 6.72 18.50 -3.45
N GLY A 490 6.15 19.32 -4.34
CA GLY A 490 6.00 20.76 -4.13
C GLY A 490 4.77 21.14 -3.28
N ASP A 491 4.63 22.43 -3.02
CA ASP A 491 3.55 23.01 -2.22
C ASP A 491 2.15 22.72 -2.78
N GLU A 492 2.05 22.44 -4.09
CA GLU A 492 0.82 22.04 -4.77
C GLU A 492 0.28 20.67 -4.31
N TYR A 493 1.03 19.91 -3.51
CA TYR A 493 0.63 18.64 -2.90
C TYR A 493 0.57 18.67 -1.38
N LYS A 494 0.62 19.85 -0.75
CA LYS A 494 0.73 19.94 0.70
C LYS A 494 -0.50 19.42 1.45
N VAL A 495 -0.23 18.74 2.56
CA VAL A 495 -1.25 18.06 3.38
C VAL A 495 -1.28 18.64 4.80
N ALA A 496 -2.49 18.88 5.31
CA ALA A 496 -2.72 19.29 6.69
C ALA A 496 -3.16 18.10 7.52
N VAL A 497 -2.43 17.81 8.59
CA VAL A 497 -2.81 16.80 9.58
C VAL A 497 -3.28 17.54 10.84
N ILE A 498 -4.50 17.27 11.30
CA ILE A 498 -5.11 17.96 12.44
C ILE A 498 -5.12 17.03 13.64
N GLY A 499 -4.27 17.32 14.62
CA GLY A 499 -4.00 16.51 15.80
C GLY A 499 -2.63 15.81 15.72
N GLY A 500 -1.76 16.08 16.69
CA GLY A 500 -0.43 15.51 16.84
C GLY A 500 -0.40 14.25 17.69
N GLY A 501 -1.47 13.44 17.69
CA GLY A 501 -1.51 12.12 18.34
C GLY A 501 -0.95 10.99 17.46
N PRO A 502 -1.01 9.73 17.91
CA PRO A 502 -0.45 8.58 17.18
C PRO A 502 -0.93 8.46 15.73
N ALA A 503 -2.23 8.62 15.49
CA ALA A 503 -2.80 8.52 14.15
C ALA A 503 -2.32 9.65 13.22
N GLY A 504 -2.35 10.90 13.70
CA GLY A 504 -1.92 12.05 12.91
C GLY A 504 -0.44 12.00 12.59
N LEU A 505 0.40 11.74 13.60
CA LEU A 505 1.84 11.62 13.40
C LEU A 505 2.22 10.42 12.51
N ALA A 506 1.52 9.29 12.62
CA ALA A 506 1.73 8.16 11.71
C ALA A 506 1.35 8.51 10.26
N CYS A 507 0.22 9.19 10.04
CA CYS A 507 -0.16 9.69 8.72
C CYS A 507 0.92 10.62 8.14
N ALA A 508 1.41 11.57 8.95
CA ALA A 508 2.46 12.49 8.56
C ALA A 508 3.78 11.77 8.23
N TYR A 509 4.16 10.75 9.00
CA TYR A 509 5.34 9.93 8.75
C TYR A 509 5.29 9.24 7.39
N PHE A 510 4.18 8.55 7.07
CA PHE A 510 4.06 7.82 5.81
C PHE A 510 3.97 8.75 4.61
N LEU A 511 3.20 9.84 4.70
CA LEU A 511 3.17 10.86 3.65
C LEU A 511 4.54 11.50 3.45
N ARG A 512 5.27 11.82 4.53
CA ARG A 512 6.59 12.44 4.39
C ARG A 512 7.59 11.50 3.75
N ARG A 513 7.55 10.20 4.11
CA ARG A 513 8.37 9.16 3.47
C ARG A 513 8.13 9.08 1.96
N ASP A 514 6.89 9.29 1.53
CA ASP A 514 6.49 9.29 0.11
C ASP A 514 6.69 10.68 -0.55
N GLY A 515 7.44 11.58 0.08
CA GLY A 515 7.92 12.85 -0.47
C GLY A 515 7.08 14.08 -0.15
N TYR A 516 5.94 13.95 0.54
CA TYR A 516 4.97 15.05 0.67
C TYR A 516 5.42 16.15 1.64
N PRO A 517 5.09 17.44 1.37
CA PRO A 517 5.10 18.47 2.39
C PRO A 517 3.89 18.30 3.31
N VAL A 518 4.15 18.06 4.60
CA VAL A 518 3.11 17.79 5.60
C VAL A 518 3.28 18.73 6.79
N THR A 519 2.19 19.40 7.17
CA THR A 519 2.11 20.19 8.40
C THR A 519 1.12 19.54 9.36
N VAL A 520 1.58 19.23 10.56
CA VAL A 520 0.75 18.77 11.69
C VAL A 520 0.37 19.98 12.54
N PHE A 521 -0.92 20.21 12.70
CA PHE A 521 -1.49 21.23 13.58
C PHE A 521 -1.91 20.58 14.90
N GLU A 522 -1.24 20.97 15.98
CA GLU A 522 -1.47 20.45 17.33
C GLU A 522 -1.93 21.57 18.24
N LYS A 523 -3.04 21.34 18.95
CA LYS A 523 -3.64 22.31 19.88
C LYS A 523 -2.78 22.54 21.10
N GLU A 524 -2.17 21.48 21.62
CA GLU A 524 -1.35 21.54 22.84
C GLU A 524 0.06 22.08 22.55
N LYS A 525 0.78 22.44 23.62
CA LYS A 525 2.16 22.95 23.51
C LYS A 525 3.17 21.91 23.05
N ARG A 526 2.84 20.62 23.23
CA ARG A 526 3.69 19.47 22.86
C ARG A 526 2.88 18.47 22.03
N PRO A 527 3.45 17.91 20.95
CA PRO A 527 2.83 16.81 20.22
C PRO A 527 2.90 15.50 21.02
N GLY A 528 2.19 14.48 20.55
CA GLY A 528 2.06 13.16 21.16
C GLY A 528 0.63 12.82 21.57
N GLY A 529 -0.29 13.80 21.60
CA GLY A 529 -1.71 13.60 21.93
C GLY A 529 -1.89 12.85 23.25
N MET A 530 -2.70 11.78 23.24
CA MET A 530 -2.96 10.96 24.44
C MET A 530 -1.72 10.21 24.95
N LEU A 531 -0.67 10.00 24.14
CA LEU A 531 0.60 9.44 24.65
C LEU A 531 1.26 10.41 25.63
N MET A 532 1.26 11.69 25.26
CA MET A 532 1.87 12.76 26.06
C MET A 532 0.99 13.12 27.25
N ASN A 533 -0.32 13.23 27.02
CA ASN A 533 -1.26 13.82 27.97
C ASN A 533 -2.03 12.79 28.80
N GLY A 534 -2.29 11.60 28.26
CA GLY A 534 -3.14 10.60 28.90
C GLY A 534 -2.37 9.51 29.64
N ILE A 535 -1.22 9.08 29.15
CA ILE A 535 -0.49 7.94 29.73
C ILE A 535 0.52 8.43 30.78
N PRO A 536 0.54 7.89 32.01
CA PRO A 536 1.50 8.32 33.03
C PRO A 536 2.97 7.97 32.69
N SER A 537 3.91 8.77 33.20
CA SER A 537 5.35 8.59 32.93
C SER A 537 5.91 7.24 33.40
N TYR A 538 5.37 6.63 34.46
CA TYR A 538 5.84 5.33 34.95
C TYR A 538 5.51 4.17 33.99
N ARG A 539 4.62 4.41 33.02
CA ARG A 539 4.33 3.49 31.91
C ARG A 539 5.04 3.91 30.62
N LEU A 540 5.06 5.21 30.34
CA LEU A 540 5.63 5.78 29.12
C LEU A 540 6.34 7.10 29.43
N GLU A 541 7.66 7.02 29.51
CA GLU A 541 8.52 8.18 29.72
C GLU A 541 8.37 9.18 28.56
N LYS A 542 8.37 10.48 28.87
CA LYS A 542 8.00 11.54 27.91
C LYS A 542 9.11 11.82 26.90
N ASP A 543 10.35 11.60 27.29
CA ASP A 543 11.53 11.69 26.44
C ASP A 543 11.54 10.61 25.34
N ILE A 544 10.97 9.42 25.58
CA ILE A 544 10.73 8.40 24.55
C ILE A 544 9.82 8.96 23.44
N ILE A 545 8.73 9.62 23.83
CA ILE A 545 7.78 10.23 22.89
C ILE A 545 8.50 11.32 22.07
N ASP A 546 9.23 12.20 22.74
CA ASP A 546 9.98 13.27 22.08
C ASP A 546 11.06 12.74 21.13
N ALA A 547 11.72 11.63 21.48
CA ALA A 547 12.74 10.97 20.66
C ALA A 547 12.18 10.45 19.33
N GLU A 548 11.04 9.77 19.35
CA GLU A 548 10.44 9.23 18.12
C GLU A 548 9.80 10.33 17.27
N ILE A 549 9.25 11.39 17.88
CA ILE A 549 8.75 12.57 17.14
C ILE A 549 9.89 13.35 16.49
N ASP A 550 11.07 13.41 17.10
CA ASP A 550 12.24 14.06 16.51
C ASP A 550 12.70 13.39 15.20
N VAL A 551 12.51 12.06 15.05
CA VAL A 551 12.74 11.38 13.77
C VAL A 551 11.87 11.99 12.67
N MET A 552 10.59 12.27 12.96
CA MET A 552 9.68 12.90 12.00
C MET A 552 10.10 14.34 11.65
N ARG A 553 10.59 15.09 12.65
CA ARG A 553 11.17 16.42 12.40
C ARG A 553 12.40 16.35 11.50
N LYS A 554 13.30 15.39 11.74
CA LYS A 554 14.48 15.13 10.90
C LYS A 554 14.11 14.72 9.47
N MET A 555 13.01 13.97 9.29
CA MET A 555 12.46 13.69 7.95
C MET A 555 11.94 14.95 7.24
N GLY A 556 11.58 15.99 8.00
CA GLY A 556 11.06 17.27 7.49
C GLY A 556 9.54 17.42 7.64
N VAL A 557 8.90 16.69 8.56
CA VAL A 557 7.51 16.99 8.97
C VAL A 557 7.50 18.29 9.77
N GLU A 558 6.66 19.25 9.35
CA GLU A 558 6.42 20.46 10.11
C GLU A 558 5.38 20.20 11.20
N ILE A 559 5.68 20.53 12.45
CA ILE A 559 4.74 20.37 13.58
C ILE A 559 4.52 21.74 14.21
N ARG A 560 3.32 22.28 14.06
CA ARG A 560 2.87 23.55 14.64
C ARG A 560 2.03 23.28 15.89
N THR A 561 2.65 23.46 17.05
CA THR A 561 1.99 23.33 18.35
C THR A 561 1.31 24.63 18.77
N GLY A 562 0.37 24.55 19.71
CA GLY A 562 -0.42 25.69 20.17
C GLY A 562 -1.41 26.24 19.14
N VAL A 563 -1.77 25.46 18.12
CA VAL A 563 -2.71 25.86 17.06
C VAL A 563 -3.98 25.02 17.14
N ASN A 564 -5.09 25.64 17.55
CA ASN A 564 -6.41 25.03 17.62
C ASN A 564 -7.19 25.29 16.32
N VAL A 565 -7.29 24.26 15.46
CA VAL A 565 -8.07 24.36 14.21
C VAL A 565 -9.57 24.43 14.53
N GLY A 566 -10.25 25.44 13.99
CA GLY A 566 -11.60 25.89 14.34
C GLY A 566 -11.61 27.23 15.10
N GLU A 567 -10.50 27.62 15.71
CA GLU A 567 -10.35 28.88 16.45
C GLU A 567 -9.22 29.75 15.89
N ASP A 568 -7.98 29.26 15.89
CA ASP A 568 -6.81 30.01 15.42
C ASP A 568 -6.71 30.02 13.89
N VAL A 569 -7.10 28.90 13.26
CA VAL A 569 -7.20 28.72 11.80
C VAL A 569 -8.40 27.83 11.50
N THR A 570 -9.03 27.96 10.34
CA THR A 570 -10.14 27.08 9.91
C THR A 570 -9.71 26.17 8.75
N ILE A 571 -10.42 25.06 8.52
CA ILE A 571 -10.18 24.19 7.35
C ILE A 571 -10.29 25.01 6.06
N GLU A 572 -11.28 25.90 5.94
CA GLU A 572 -11.42 26.82 4.81
C GLU A 572 -10.19 27.73 4.63
N SER A 573 -9.68 28.33 5.72
CA SER A 573 -8.47 29.16 5.64
C SER A 573 -7.23 28.38 5.20
N LEU A 574 -7.13 27.11 5.59
CA LEU A 574 -6.05 26.22 5.18
C LEU A 574 -6.21 25.81 3.70
N ARG A 575 -7.43 25.53 3.23
CA ARG A 575 -7.70 25.35 1.79
C ARG A 575 -7.25 26.58 1.00
N ALA A 576 -7.59 27.78 1.47
CA ALA A 576 -7.16 29.04 0.85
C ALA A 576 -5.64 29.24 0.86
N GLN A 577 -4.94 28.73 1.87
CA GLN A 577 -3.47 28.69 1.88
C GLN A 577 -2.91 27.68 0.86
N GLY A 578 -3.71 26.78 0.31
CA GLY A 578 -3.34 25.83 -0.74
C GLY A 578 -3.27 24.36 -0.30
N TYR A 579 -3.67 24.02 0.93
CA TYR A 579 -3.67 22.62 1.40
C TYR A 579 -4.66 21.79 0.57
N LYS A 580 -4.23 20.62 0.10
CA LYS A 580 -5.00 19.78 -0.82
C LYS A 580 -5.81 18.69 -0.15
N ALA A 581 -5.38 18.25 1.03
CA ALA A 581 -6.05 17.22 1.79
C ALA A 581 -5.86 17.46 3.29
N PHE A 582 -6.82 16.96 4.06
CA PHE A 582 -6.90 17.09 5.50
C PHE A 582 -7.04 15.71 6.14
N PHE A 583 -6.23 15.41 7.14
CA PHE A 583 -6.39 14.22 7.97
C PHE A 583 -6.79 14.63 9.39
N ILE A 584 -8.04 14.34 9.79
CA ILE A 584 -8.56 14.64 11.12
C ILE A 584 -8.23 13.49 12.07
N ALA A 585 -7.39 13.79 13.07
CA ALA A 585 -6.87 12.85 14.05
C ALA A 585 -6.84 13.44 15.48
N VAL A 586 -7.85 14.24 15.83
CA VAL A 586 -7.94 14.96 17.12
C VAL A 586 -8.22 14.07 18.34
N GLY A 587 -8.54 12.79 18.12
CA GLY A 587 -8.75 11.80 19.18
C GLY A 587 -10.03 12.00 20.01
N CYS A 588 -10.10 11.33 21.17
CA CYS A 588 -11.16 11.51 22.18
C CYS A 588 -10.58 12.17 23.43
N GLN A 589 -10.37 13.49 23.39
CA GLN A 589 -9.62 14.26 24.38
C GLN A 589 -10.43 14.69 25.62
N GLY A 590 -11.74 14.46 25.66
CA GLY A 590 -12.59 14.80 26.80
C GLY A 590 -12.90 13.61 27.69
N GLY A 591 -13.15 13.85 28.98
CA GLY A 591 -13.77 12.87 29.87
C GLY A 591 -15.30 12.88 29.79
N ARG A 592 -15.93 11.86 30.36
CA ARG A 592 -17.39 11.80 30.58
C ARG A 592 -17.69 11.89 32.08
N LEU A 593 -18.81 12.56 32.40
CA LEU A 593 -19.38 12.60 33.74
C LEU A 593 -20.48 11.53 33.88
N ALA A 594 -20.89 11.24 35.12
CA ALA A 594 -21.77 10.12 35.43
C ALA A 594 -23.26 10.45 35.25
N GLY A 595 -23.61 11.73 35.14
CA GLY A 595 -24.99 12.22 35.09
C GLY A 595 -25.70 12.10 36.43
N VAL A 596 -24.97 12.18 37.55
CA VAL A 596 -25.52 12.03 38.91
C VAL A 596 -25.53 13.36 39.66
N PRO A 597 -26.43 13.56 40.64
CA PRO A 597 -26.43 14.77 41.46
C PRO A 597 -25.07 15.02 42.13
N GLY A 598 -24.61 16.27 42.14
CA GLY A 598 -23.39 16.72 42.81
C GLY A 598 -22.08 16.56 42.01
N GLU A 599 -22.14 16.15 40.74
CA GLU A 599 -20.94 15.95 39.90
C GLU A 599 -20.23 17.22 39.41
N ASP A 600 -20.79 18.39 39.69
CA ASP A 600 -20.24 19.73 39.42
C ASP A 600 -19.51 20.34 40.64
N ALA A 601 -19.45 19.62 41.76
CA ALA A 601 -18.82 20.09 42.99
C ALA A 601 -17.29 20.20 42.90
N ASP A 602 -16.72 21.08 43.72
CA ASP A 602 -15.27 21.16 43.91
C ASP A 602 -14.76 19.86 44.54
N GLY A 603 -13.72 19.26 43.94
CA GLY A 603 -13.25 17.91 44.23
C GLY A 603 -13.66 16.85 43.20
N VAL A 604 -14.58 17.15 42.27
CA VAL A 604 -14.93 16.24 41.16
C VAL A 604 -14.13 16.58 39.90
N MET A 605 -13.52 15.57 39.27
CA MET A 605 -12.79 15.74 38.01
C MET A 605 -12.92 14.48 37.14
N THR A 606 -12.81 14.63 35.82
CA THR A 606 -12.67 13.45 34.95
C THR A 606 -11.26 12.87 35.05
N GLY A 607 -11.14 11.54 34.91
CA GLY A 607 -9.85 10.86 34.91
C GLY A 607 -8.90 11.36 33.81
N VAL A 608 -9.44 11.69 32.63
CA VAL A 608 -8.67 12.25 31.51
C VAL A 608 -8.09 13.61 31.86
N ASP A 609 -8.90 14.51 32.43
CA ASP A 609 -8.43 15.85 32.83
C ASP A 609 -7.42 15.75 33.98
N PHE A 610 -7.62 14.82 34.92
CA PHE A 610 -6.67 14.55 36.01
C PHE A 610 -5.32 14.07 35.49
N LEU A 611 -5.28 13.03 34.66
CA LEU A 611 -4.03 12.51 34.08
C LEU A 611 -3.34 13.57 33.25
N ARG A 612 -4.09 14.34 32.45
CA ARG A 612 -3.54 15.48 31.70
C ARG A 612 -2.88 16.51 32.61
N LYS A 613 -3.54 16.88 33.71
CA LYS A 613 -3.02 17.85 34.68
C LYS A 613 -1.70 17.37 35.30
N ILE A 614 -1.64 16.12 35.76
CA ILE A 614 -0.43 15.53 36.36
C ILE A 614 0.68 15.31 35.33
N ASN A 615 0.37 14.90 34.10
CA ASN A 615 1.37 14.71 33.04
C ASN A 615 1.99 16.03 32.54
N LEU A 616 1.28 17.16 32.71
CA LEU A 616 1.82 18.50 32.45
C LEU A 616 2.70 18.99 33.59
N ASP A 617 2.36 18.64 34.84
CA ASP A 617 3.11 19.03 36.03
C ASP A 617 2.98 17.96 37.13
N ASN A 618 4.03 17.16 37.31
CA ASN A 618 4.10 16.08 38.29
C ASN A 618 4.32 16.56 39.73
N THR A 619 4.49 17.86 39.94
CA THR A 619 4.61 18.46 41.28
C THR A 619 3.25 18.66 41.94
N ILE A 620 2.17 18.65 41.15
CA ILE A 620 0.80 18.77 41.62
C ILE A 620 0.49 17.64 42.61
N LYS A 621 0.00 18.02 43.79
CA LYS A 621 -0.39 17.09 44.85
C LYS A 621 -1.89 16.98 44.98
N VAL A 622 -2.34 15.77 45.33
CA VAL A 622 -3.73 15.47 45.72
C VAL A 622 -3.73 15.20 47.22
N THR A 623 -4.60 15.88 47.96
CA THR A 623 -4.74 15.71 49.41
C THR A 623 -6.09 15.07 49.73
N GLY A 624 -6.16 14.34 50.84
CA GLY A 624 -7.39 13.71 51.31
C GLY A 624 -7.69 12.37 50.62
N ASP A 625 -8.83 11.79 51.01
CA ASP A 625 -9.31 10.51 50.50
C ASP A 625 -9.89 10.69 49.09
N THR A 626 -9.51 9.80 48.18
CA THR A 626 -9.85 9.89 46.75
C THR A 626 -10.60 8.64 46.30
N VAL A 627 -11.74 8.85 45.65
CA VAL A 627 -12.51 7.80 44.99
C VAL A 627 -12.32 7.87 43.48
N VAL A 628 -11.96 6.75 42.86
CA VAL A 628 -11.87 6.61 41.39
C VAL A 628 -13.02 5.76 40.90
N VAL A 629 -13.76 6.21 39.89
CA VAL A 629 -14.90 5.48 39.32
C VAL A 629 -14.56 4.99 37.91
N GLY A 630 -14.48 3.68 37.71
CA GLY A 630 -14.23 3.05 36.41
C GLY A 630 -13.47 1.72 36.54
N GLY A 631 -13.64 0.82 35.57
CA GLY A 631 -13.03 -0.52 35.58
C GLY A 631 -11.96 -0.79 34.51
N GLY A 632 -11.68 0.16 33.61
CA GLY A 632 -10.68 -0.01 32.55
C GLY A 632 -9.27 0.48 32.91
N ASN A 633 -8.28 0.22 32.02
CA ASN A 633 -6.87 0.62 32.24
C ASN A 633 -6.69 2.11 32.59
N VAL A 634 -7.50 3.00 32.00
CA VAL A 634 -7.45 4.44 32.35
C VAL A 634 -7.82 4.68 33.82
N ALA A 635 -8.78 3.94 34.38
CA ALA A 635 -9.15 4.06 35.79
C ALA A 635 -8.02 3.56 36.70
N VAL A 636 -7.35 2.47 36.32
CA VAL A 636 -6.16 1.97 37.03
C VAL A 636 -5.04 3.01 37.02
N ASP A 637 -4.76 3.61 35.86
CA ASP A 637 -3.75 4.67 35.74
C ASP A 637 -4.10 5.91 36.57
N VAL A 638 -5.37 6.31 36.61
CA VAL A 638 -5.86 7.41 37.45
C VAL A 638 -5.63 7.09 38.93
N ALA A 639 -5.99 5.88 39.39
CA ALA A 639 -5.84 5.48 40.78
C ALA A 639 -4.37 5.45 41.21
N ARG A 640 -3.51 4.82 40.41
CA ARG A 640 -2.05 4.73 40.66
C ARG A 640 -1.36 6.09 40.58
N THR A 641 -1.84 6.97 39.71
CA THR A 641 -1.36 8.36 39.63
C THR A 641 -1.81 9.16 40.86
N ALA A 642 -3.02 8.97 41.37
CA ALA A 642 -3.50 9.62 42.59
C ALA A 642 -2.66 9.26 43.82
N VAL A 643 -2.28 7.97 43.96
CA VAL A 643 -1.35 7.51 45.00
C VAL A 643 -0.02 8.29 44.91
N ARG A 644 0.59 8.35 43.72
CA ARG A 644 1.87 9.07 43.50
C ARG A 644 1.75 10.58 43.67
N ALA A 645 0.57 11.14 43.41
CA ALA A 645 0.26 12.54 43.67
C ALA A 645 0.04 12.84 45.17
N GLY A 646 0.04 11.82 46.05
CA GLY A 646 0.00 12.00 47.50
C GLY A 646 -1.37 11.81 48.15
N ALA A 647 -2.35 11.25 47.44
CA ALA A 647 -3.65 10.94 48.01
C ALA A 647 -3.50 10.03 49.25
N SER A 648 -4.23 10.35 50.32
CA SER A 648 -4.08 9.66 51.63
C SER A 648 -4.61 8.23 51.59
N LYS A 649 -5.73 8.06 50.90
CA LYS A 649 -6.36 6.76 50.61
C LYS A 649 -6.96 6.81 49.22
N VAL A 650 -6.81 5.75 48.44
CA VAL A 650 -7.44 5.61 47.11
C VAL A 650 -8.33 4.38 47.10
N THR A 651 -9.62 4.59 46.79
CA THR A 651 -10.58 3.50 46.57
C THR A 651 -11.11 3.57 45.15
N MET A 652 -10.92 2.51 44.37
CA MET A 652 -11.40 2.38 43.00
C MET A 652 -12.69 1.54 43.00
N LEU A 653 -13.73 2.05 42.34
CA LEU A 653 -15.01 1.37 42.20
C LEU A 653 -15.39 1.20 40.73
N CYS A 654 -15.92 0.03 40.39
CA CYS A 654 -16.40 -0.25 39.05
C CYS A 654 -17.70 -1.04 39.08
N LEU A 655 -18.44 -0.96 37.98
CA LEU A 655 -19.75 -1.59 37.82
C LEU A 655 -19.64 -3.08 37.46
N GLU A 656 -18.50 -3.47 36.90
CA GLU A 656 -18.16 -4.83 36.51
C GLU A 656 -17.83 -5.71 37.71
N GLY A 657 -18.16 -7.01 37.62
CA GLY A 657 -17.61 -8.00 38.52
C GLY A 657 -16.10 -8.14 38.38
N GLU A 658 -15.43 -8.75 39.35
CA GLU A 658 -13.97 -8.92 39.34
C GLU A 658 -13.45 -9.58 38.05
N LYS A 659 -14.13 -10.64 37.57
CA LYS A 659 -13.78 -11.35 36.33
C LYS A 659 -14.22 -10.65 35.05
N GLU A 660 -14.97 -9.55 35.16
CA GLU A 660 -15.55 -8.82 34.04
C GLU A 660 -14.86 -7.45 33.85
N MET A 661 -13.88 -7.12 34.69
CA MET A 661 -13.16 -5.85 34.61
C MET A 661 -12.49 -5.70 33.22
N PRO A 662 -12.65 -4.53 32.56
CA PRO A 662 -11.97 -4.29 31.28
C PRO A 662 -10.46 -4.07 31.39
N ALA A 663 -9.94 -3.78 32.58
CA ALA A 663 -8.52 -3.60 32.81
C ALA A 663 -7.73 -4.92 32.73
N ALA A 664 -6.45 -4.85 32.37
CA ALA A 664 -5.58 -6.02 32.35
C ALA A 664 -5.30 -6.52 33.79
N ASP A 665 -5.30 -7.85 33.97
CA ASP A 665 -5.17 -8.48 35.30
C ASP A 665 -3.88 -8.06 36.02
N ASP A 666 -2.76 -7.97 35.28
CA ASP A 666 -1.47 -7.53 35.83
C ASP A 666 -1.49 -6.07 36.30
N GLU A 667 -2.15 -5.18 35.56
CA GLU A 667 -2.32 -3.77 35.97
C GLU A 667 -3.18 -3.64 37.24
N VAL A 668 -4.23 -4.48 37.38
CA VAL A 668 -5.09 -4.49 38.57
C VAL A 668 -4.33 -5.00 39.80
N GLU A 669 -3.52 -6.05 39.65
CA GLU A 669 -2.68 -6.55 40.74
C GLU A 669 -1.61 -5.52 41.16
N GLU A 670 -0.95 -4.85 40.21
CA GLU A 670 -0.03 -3.75 40.52
C GLU A 670 -0.72 -2.61 41.30
N ALA A 671 -1.97 -2.30 40.98
CA ALA A 671 -2.74 -1.30 41.72
C ALA A 671 -3.01 -1.74 43.18
N LYS A 672 -3.38 -3.01 43.39
CA LYS A 672 -3.58 -3.58 44.74
C LYS A 672 -2.27 -3.59 45.54
N GLU A 673 -1.14 -3.93 44.91
CA GLU A 673 0.20 -3.88 45.53
C GLU A 673 0.59 -2.46 45.99
N GLU A 674 0.09 -1.43 45.30
CA GLU A 674 0.27 -0.02 45.67
C GLU A 674 -0.71 0.45 46.76
N GLY A 675 -1.57 -0.44 47.29
CA GLY A 675 -2.49 -0.18 48.38
C GLY A 675 -3.85 0.39 47.94
N ILE A 676 -4.20 0.30 46.66
CA ILE A 676 -5.49 0.76 46.13
C ILE A 676 -6.57 -0.28 46.46
N GLU A 677 -7.63 0.16 47.14
CA GLU A 677 -8.78 -0.69 47.47
C GLU A 677 -9.72 -0.77 46.24
N VAL A 678 -9.93 -1.97 45.68
CA VAL A 678 -10.81 -2.18 44.51
C VAL A 678 -12.15 -2.77 44.95
N LYS A 679 -13.26 -2.12 44.57
CA LYS A 679 -14.63 -2.62 44.84
C LYS A 679 -15.43 -2.79 43.55
N ASN A 680 -15.80 -4.03 43.27
CA ASN A 680 -16.54 -4.43 42.07
C ASN A 680 -18.06 -4.44 42.28
N GLY A 681 -18.81 -4.28 41.18
CA GLY A 681 -20.27 -4.35 41.17
C GLY A 681 -20.97 -3.15 41.79
N TRP A 682 -20.44 -1.93 41.64
CA TRP A 682 -20.98 -0.69 42.18
C TRP A 682 -21.02 0.42 41.12
N GLY A 683 -22.16 1.07 40.95
CA GLY A 683 -22.32 2.25 40.09
C GLY A 683 -22.64 3.52 40.89
N PRO A 684 -22.23 4.72 40.44
CA PRO A 684 -22.49 5.96 41.16
C PRO A 684 -24.00 6.26 41.23
N LYS A 685 -24.48 6.75 42.38
CA LYS A 685 -25.87 7.16 42.62
C LYS A 685 -25.99 8.67 42.79
N GLU A 686 -25.17 9.24 43.69
CA GLU A 686 -25.10 10.68 43.95
C GLU A 686 -23.76 11.02 44.63
N ILE A 687 -23.31 12.26 44.48
CA ILE A 687 -22.16 12.83 45.19
C ILE A 687 -22.69 13.82 46.23
N LYS A 688 -22.35 13.61 47.50
CA LYS A 688 -22.76 14.49 48.58
C LYS A 688 -21.81 15.67 48.69
N VAL A 689 -22.42 16.86 48.80
CA VAL A 689 -21.71 18.14 48.72
C VAL A 689 -22.04 18.97 49.96
N GLU A 690 -21.00 19.50 50.60
CA GLU A 690 -21.11 20.46 51.69
C GLU A 690 -20.27 21.70 51.36
N ASN A 691 -20.85 22.90 51.48
CA ASN A 691 -20.20 24.16 51.12
C ASN A 691 -19.60 24.18 49.70
N GLY A 692 -20.23 23.48 48.75
CA GLY A 692 -19.77 23.37 47.36
C GLY A 692 -18.62 22.37 47.14
N LYS A 693 -18.20 21.64 48.18
CA LYS A 693 -17.13 20.63 48.11
C LYS A 693 -17.66 19.23 48.34
N VAL A 694 -17.02 18.24 47.71
CA VAL A 694 -17.32 16.82 47.94
C VAL A 694 -16.99 16.43 49.38
N VAL A 695 -17.88 15.68 50.02
CA VAL A 695 -17.66 15.05 51.34
C VAL A 695 -17.81 13.52 51.31
N SER A 696 -18.62 12.99 50.39
CA SER A 696 -18.76 11.56 50.14
C SER A 696 -19.41 11.29 48.79
N ILE A 697 -19.32 10.04 48.32
CA ILE A 697 -20.06 9.55 47.15
C ILE A 697 -20.85 8.30 47.53
N VAL A 698 -22.09 8.23 47.06
CA VAL A 698 -22.99 7.10 47.26
C VAL A 698 -23.01 6.25 45.99
N PHE A 699 -22.84 4.95 46.15
CA PHE A 699 -22.96 3.96 45.09
C PHE A 699 -24.17 3.07 45.32
N LYS A 700 -24.67 2.48 44.23
CA LYS A 700 -25.73 1.47 44.19
C LYS A 700 -25.22 0.18 43.57
N LYS A 701 -25.73 -0.96 44.03
CA LYS A 701 -25.26 -2.27 43.58
C LYS A 701 -25.58 -2.47 42.10
N CYS A 702 -24.56 -2.74 41.29
CA CYS A 702 -24.74 -3.18 39.90
C CYS A 702 -25.02 -4.68 39.91
N THR A 703 -26.19 -5.07 39.42
CA THR A 703 -26.61 -6.49 39.35
C THR A 703 -26.24 -7.12 38.02
N GLN A 704 -26.14 -6.31 36.96
CA GLN A 704 -25.80 -6.76 35.63
C GLN A 704 -25.25 -5.59 34.80
N VAL A 705 -24.17 -5.79 34.04
CA VAL A 705 -23.55 -4.73 33.21
C VAL A 705 -24.10 -4.69 31.79
N LYS A 706 -24.36 -5.88 31.23
CA LYS A 706 -24.80 -6.07 29.85
C LYS A 706 -26.18 -6.69 29.81
N ASP A 707 -27.01 -6.28 28.85
CA ASP A 707 -28.29 -6.93 28.61
C ASP A 707 -28.13 -8.35 28.01
N ALA A 708 -29.25 -9.02 27.73
CA ALA A 708 -29.28 -10.36 27.14
C ALA A 708 -28.63 -10.43 25.75
N ASP A 709 -28.56 -9.31 25.03
CA ASP A 709 -27.92 -9.19 23.71
C ASP A 709 -26.42 -8.83 23.82
N GLY A 710 -25.89 -8.75 25.04
CA GLY A 710 -24.49 -8.41 25.31
C GLY A 710 -24.16 -6.92 25.16
N ARG A 711 -25.16 -6.05 25.01
CA ARG A 711 -24.95 -4.60 24.91
C ARG A 711 -24.79 -4.00 26.29
N PHE A 712 -23.97 -2.97 26.41
CA PHE A 712 -23.78 -2.24 27.65
C PHE A 712 -25.10 -1.57 28.07
N ASN A 713 -25.71 -2.07 29.14
CA ASN A 713 -27.00 -1.61 29.66
C ASN A 713 -27.10 -1.98 31.16
N PRO A 714 -26.37 -1.26 32.03
CA PRO A 714 -26.23 -1.67 33.43
C PRO A 714 -27.56 -1.58 34.19
N GLN A 715 -27.85 -2.62 34.98
CA GLN A 715 -29.01 -2.74 35.86
C GLN A 715 -28.54 -2.61 37.31
N TYR A 716 -29.36 -1.96 38.13
CA TYR A 716 -29.00 -1.62 39.51
C TYR A 716 -30.07 -2.06 40.51
N ASP A 717 -29.63 -2.44 41.71
CA ASP A 717 -30.50 -2.45 42.90
C ASP A 717 -30.37 -1.09 43.59
N GLU A 718 -31.42 -0.28 43.53
CA GLU A 718 -31.44 1.07 44.09
C GLU A 718 -31.47 1.09 45.63
N ASN A 719 -31.78 -0.04 46.28
CA ASN A 719 -31.88 -0.17 47.73
C ASN A 719 -30.57 -0.63 48.37
N ASP A 720 -29.74 -1.38 47.64
CA ASP A 720 -28.41 -1.77 48.12
C ASP A 720 -27.40 -0.69 47.77
N THR A 721 -27.08 0.15 48.76
CA THR A 721 -26.19 1.29 48.60
C THR A 721 -25.04 1.28 49.59
N ILE A 722 -23.88 1.77 49.14
CA ILE A 722 -22.73 2.07 50.01
C ILE A 722 -22.35 3.53 49.89
N GLU A 723 -21.94 4.14 51.00
CA GLU A 723 -21.42 5.50 51.02
C GLU A 723 -19.92 5.47 51.37
N ILE A 724 -19.12 6.19 50.58
CA ILE A 724 -17.68 6.28 50.76
C ILE A 724 -17.32 7.75 51.03
N PRO A 725 -16.89 8.09 52.25
CA PRO A 725 -16.34 9.41 52.57
C PRO A 725 -15.11 9.68 51.70
N CYS A 726 -15.07 10.86 51.08
CA CYS A 726 -13.94 11.28 50.26
C CYS A 726 -13.98 12.79 50.02
N GLU A 727 -12.82 13.35 49.67
CA GLU A 727 -12.67 14.77 49.29
C GLU A 727 -12.50 14.92 47.78
N ASN A 728 -12.14 13.85 47.08
CA ASN A 728 -11.92 13.85 45.63
C ASN A 728 -12.67 12.69 44.95
N VAL A 729 -13.32 12.98 43.83
CA VAL A 729 -13.96 11.97 42.96
C VAL A 729 -13.40 12.11 41.55
N LEU A 730 -12.75 11.05 41.06
CA LEU A 730 -12.14 11.00 39.74
C LEU A 730 -12.94 10.04 38.83
N LEU A 731 -13.67 10.60 37.87
CA LEU A 731 -14.58 9.85 36.99
C LEU A 731 -13.86 9.37 35.71
N SER A 732 -13.62 8.06 35.62
CA SER A 732 -12.90 7.37 34.54
C SER A 732 -13.81 6.42 33.76
N ILE A 733 -15.01 6.90 33.44
CA ILE A 733 -16.11 6.12 32.85
C ILE A 733 -16.27 6.28 31.33
N GLY A 734 -15.28 6.88 30.67
CA GLY A 734 -15.23 6.97 29.21
C GLY A 734 -14.66 8.30 28.70
N GLN A 735 -14.35 8.30 27.41
CA GLN A 735 -13.80 9.46 26.71
C GLN A 735 -14.84 10.05 25.73
N SER A 736 -14.69 11.32 25.40
CA SER A 736 -15.55 12.08 24.49
C SER A 736 -14.71 12.91 23.53
N ILE A 737 -15.27 13.21 22.35
CA ILE A 737 -14.61 14.04 21.35
C ILE A 737 -15.05 15.49 21.60
N LYS A 738 -14.09 16.41 21.67
CA LYS A 738 -14.37 17.85 21.74
C LYS A 738 -14.14 18.49 20.36
N TRP A 739 -15.22 18.62 19.58
CA TRP A 739 -15.15 19.17 18.21
C TRP A 739 -14.92 20.68 18.16
N GLY A 740 -15.43 21.43 19.14
CA GLY A 740 -15.43 22.89 19.06
C GLY A 740 -16.04 23.35 17.73
N LYS A 741 -15.31 24.21 17.01
CA LYS A 741 -15.66 24.73 15.68
C LYS A 741 -14.87 24.08 14.53
N LEU A 742 -14.18 22.97 14.78
CA LEU A 742 -13.27 22.35 13.81
C LEU A 742 -13.95 22.03 12.47
N LEU A 743 -15.21 21.57 12.53
CA LEU A 743 -15.97 21.10 11.37
C LEU A 743 -16.88 22.16 10.75
N ASP A 744 -16.87 23.38 11.27
CA ASP A 744 -17.69 24.48 10.74
C ASP A 744 -17.38 24.71 9.26
N GLY A 745 -18.42 24.74 8.42
CA GLY A 745 -18.28 24.92 6.96
C GLY A 745 -17.87 23.66 6.18
N THR A 746 -17.80 22.49 6.82
CA THR A 746 -17.54 21.19 6.14
C THR A 746 -18.81 20.37 5.97
N ASN A 747 -18.77 19.38 5.07
CA ASN A 747 -19.85 18.40 4.89
C ASN A 747 -19.70 17.16 5.79
N VAL A 748 -18.77 17.19 6.75
CA VAL A 748 -18.45 16.05 7.61
C VAL A 748 -19.65 15.73 8.51
N LYS A 749 -20.03 14.45 8.54
CA LYS A 749 -21.12 13.95 9.39
C LYS A 749 -20.59 13.21 10.61
N LEU A 750 -21.36 13.27 11.68
CA LEU A 750 -21.08 12.60 12.95
C LEU A 750 -22.12 11.51 13.22
N ARG A 751 -21.68 10.42 13.83
CA ARG A 751 -22.53 9.37 14.40
C ARG A 751 -23.22 9.89 15.67
N PRO A 752 -24.31 9.25 16.14
CA PRO A 752 -24.97 9.64 17.39
C PRO A 752 -24.06 9.67 18.63
N ASN A 753 -23.00 8.86 18.64
CA ASN A 753 -22.00 8.83 19.72
C ASN A 753 -20.93 9.94 19.61
N GLY A 754 -21.04 10.83 18.63
CA GLY A 754 -20.13 11.95 18.38
C GLY A 754 -18.91 11.61 17.52
N GLY A 755 -18.70 10.35 17.12
CA GLY A 755 -17.59 9.94 16.23
C GLY A 755 -17.82 10.35 14.78
N ILE A 756 -16.75 10.56 14.03
CA ILE A 756 -16.82 10.95 12.61
C ILE A 756 -17.29 9.79 11.72
N ILE A 757 -18.06 10.09 10.68
CA ILE A 757 -18.44 9.14 9.64
C ILE A 757 -17.45 9.27 8.47
N ALA A 758 -16.87 8.13 8.09
CA ALA A 758 -15.97 8.01 6.95
C ALA A 758 -16.13 6.61 6.33
N ASP A 759 -15.76 6.46 5.07
CA ASP A 759 -15.72 5.19 4.37
C ASP A 759 -14.72 4.22 5.05
N PRO A 760 -15.11 2.95 5.31
CA PRO A 760 -14.28 2.04 6.10
C PRO A 760 -12.99 1.57 5.42
N LEU A 761 -12.91 1.63 4.09
CA LEU A 761 -11.72 1.24 3.34
C LEU A 761 -10.76 2.42 3.14
N THR A 762 -11.32 3.57 2.78
CA THR A 762 -10.56 4.74 2.31
C THR A 762 -10.40 5.81 3.39
N LEU A 763 -11.20 5.76 4.46
CA LEU A 763 -11.25 6.77 5.52
C LEU A 763 -11.66 8.16 5.03
N GLN A 764 -12.22 8.27 3.82
CA GLN A 764 -12.73 9.52 3.25
C GLN A 764 -14.09 9.86 3.86
N THR A 765 -14.31 11.14 4.17
CA THR A 765 -15.59 11.64 4.65
C THR A 765 -16.50 12.09 3.49
N ASP A 766 -17.68 12.64 3.80
CA ASP A 766 -18.56 13.26 2.80
C ASP A 766 -17.97 14.55 2.18
N ASP A 767 -16.90 15.10 2.77
CA ASP A 767 -16.08 16.14 2.16
C ASP A 767 -14.84 15.47 1.50
N PRO A 768 -14.69 15.49 0.16
CA PRO A 768 -13.73 14.64 -0.54
C PRO A 768 -12.27 14.84 -0.16
N ASP A 769 -11.88 16.04 0.27
CA ASP A 769 -10.50 16.33 0.69
C ASP A 769 -10.25 16.08 2.18
N ILE A 770 -11.27 15.64 2.95
CA ILE A 770 -11.16 15.33 4.37
C ILE A 770 -11.20 13.82 4.61
N PHE A 771 -10.17 13.33 5.28
CA PHE A 771 -10.00 11.97 5.74
C PHE A 771 -9.92 11.94 7.26
N ALA A 772 -10.27 10.83 7.90
CA ALA A 772 -10.24 10.75 9.36
C ALA A 772 -9.82 9.38 9.90
N GLY A 773 -9.04 9.37 10.98
CA GLY A 773 -8.56 8.13 11.59
C GLY A 773 -8.16 8.29 13.05
N GLY A 774 -7.87 7.16 13.69
CA GLY A 774 -7.67 7.10 15.14
C GLY A 774 -8.98 7.20 15.92
N ASP A 775 -8.89 7.56 17.20
CA ASP A 775 -10.02 7.43 18.14
C ASP A 775 -11.25 8.25 17.76
N VAL A 776 -11.08 9.33 16.99
CA VAL A 776 -12.20 10.15 16.50
C VAL A 776 -13.12 9.37 15.55
N TYR A 777 -12.58 8.35 14.86
CA TYR A 777 -13.28 7.48 13.93
C TYR A 777 -13.65 6.13 14.55
N THR A 778 -12.71 5.49 15.25
CA THR A 778 -12.90 4.14 15.81
C THR A 778 -13.54 4.13 17.20
N GLY A 779 -13.62 5.29 17.87
CA GLY A 779 -13.68 5.34 19.33
C GLY A 779 -12.32 5.01 19.96
N PRO A 780 -12.16 5.21 21.28
CA PRO A 780 -10.89 4.96 21.98
C PRO A 780 -10.39 3.52 21.78
N ARG A 781 -9.18 3.38 21.22
CA ARG A 781 -8.47 2.09 21.05
C ARG A 781 -7.01 2.20 21.49
N PHE A 782 -6.20 1.19 21.21
CA PHE A 782 -4.77 1.22 21.54
C PHE A 782 -3.99 2.03 20.50
N ALA A 783 -2.82 2.55 20.90
CA ALA A 783 -1.97 3.36 20.03
C ALA A 783 -1.63 2.65 18.69
N ILE A 784 -1.44 1.33 18.72
CA ILE A 784 -1.15 0.53 17.52
C ILE A 784 -2.31 0.52 16.51
N ASP A 785 -3.56 0.58 16.97
CA ASP A 785 -4.75 0.71 16.11
C ASP A 785 -4.78 2.10 15.45
N ALA A 786 -4.43 3.14 16.21
CA ALA A 786 -4.36 4.51 15.69
C ALA A 786 -3.24 4.67 14.64
N ILE A 787 -2.09 4.02 14.82
CA ILE A 787 -0.99 4.00 13.85
C ILE A 787 -1.43 3.32 12.55
N ALA A 788 -2.16 2.21 12.63
CA ALA A 788 -2.74 1.54 11.47
C ALA A 788 -3.68 2.48 10.70
N GLY A 789 -4.58 3.18 11.41
CA GLY A 789 -5.46 4.19 10.80
C GLY A 789 -4.72 5.35 10.15
N GLY A 790 -3.61 5.82 10.75
CA GLY A 790 -2.76 6.85 10.16
C GLY A 790 -2.11 6.41 8.84
N ARG A 791 -1.65 5.16 8.76
CA ARG A 791 -1.12 4.58 7.51
C ARG A 791 -2.17 4.52 6.40
N GLU A 792 -3.36 4.01 6.71
CA GLU A 792 -4.43 3.92 5.70
C GLU A 792 -4.88 5.30 5.22
N GLY A 793 -4.89 6.30 6.12
CA GLY A 793 -5.11 7.71 5.78
C GLY A 793 -4.06 8.24 4.80
N ALA A 794 -2.78 7.94 5.03
CA ALA A 794 -1.70 8.34 4.12
C ALA A 794 -1.85 7.72 2.72
N VAL A 795 -2.19 6.43 2.63
CA VAL A 795 -2.43 5.74 1.34
C VAL A 795 -3.59 6.39 0.58
N SER A 796 -4.68 6.72 1.29
CA SER A 796 -5.85 7.36 0.68
C SER A 796 -5.58 8.79 0.24
N ILE A 797 -4.85 9.57 1.04
CA ILE A 797 -4.46 10.93 0.67
C ILE A 797 -3.55 10.92 -0.57
N ASN A 798 -2.54 10.05 -0.61
CA ASN A 798 -1.69 9.88 -1.80
C ASN A 798 -2.54 9.58 -3.05
N ARG A 799 -3.53 8.69 -2.95
CA ARG A 799 -4.43 8.39 -4.07
C ARG A 799 -5.31 9.59 -4.43
N PHE A 800 -5.84 10.30 -3.45
CA PHE A 800 -6.77 11.42 -3.66
C PHE A 800 -6.15 12.62 -4.36
N VAL A 801 -4.95 13.05 -3.92
CA VAL A 801 -4.31 14.27 -4.44
C VAL A 801 -3.83 14.15 -5.89
N HIS A 802 -3.76 12.93 -6.41
CA HIS A 802 -3.41 12.64 -7.80
C HIS A 802 -4.67 12.41 -8.64
N LYS A 803 -4.99 13.38 -9.49
CA LYS A 803 -6.18 13.34 -10.35
C LYS A 803 -6.23 12.04 -11.18
N GLY A 804 -7.42 11.42 -11.21
CA GLY A 804 -7.64 10.21 -12.01
C GLY A 804 -7.31 8.90 -11.29
N ASN A 805 -6.78 8.96 -10.07
CA ASN A 805 -6.62 7.79 -9.23
C ASN A 805 -7.93 7.40 -8.52
N ARG A 806 -8.10 6.10 -8.32
CA ARG A 806 -9.12 5.51 -7.46
C ARG A 806 -8.55 5.22 -6.08
N LEU A 807 -9.40 5.38 -5.07
CA LEU A 807 -9.04 5.11 -3.68
C LEU A 807 -9.02 3.60 -3.34
N ASP A 808 -9.73 2.79 -4.12
CA ASP A 808 -10.04 1.38 -3.85
C ASP A 808 -9.33 0.37 -4.79
N LEU A 809 -9.16 0.73 -6.07
CA LEU A 809 -8.65 -0.18 -7.10
C LEU A 809 -7.16 -0.53 -6.92
N ALA A 810 -6.81 -1.82 -7.02
CA ALA A 810 -5.46 -2.33 -6.84
C ALA A 810 -4.83 -1.90 -5.50
N ARG A 811 -5.66 -1.70 -4.47
CA ARG A 811 -5.22 -1.33 -3.13
C ARG A 811 -4.78 -2.58 -2.37
N ASP A 812 -3.56 -2.55 -1.84
CA ASP A 812 -3.11 -3.56 -0.88
C ASP A 812 -3.89 -3.39 0.42
N ARG A 813 -4.77 -4.35 0.72
CA ARG A 813 -5.60 -4.34 1.93
C ARG A 813 -4.88 -4.87 3.16
N ARG A 814 -3.68 -5.45 2.97
CA ARG A 814 -2.86 -6.04 4.02
C ARG A 814 -3.64 -7.04 4.87
N GLU A 815 -4.45 -7.87 4.21
CA GLU A 815 -5.29 -8.87 4.86
C GLU A 815 -4.46 -10.15 5.11
N PHE A 816 -4.32 -10.53 6.38
CA PHE A 816 -3.58 -11.71 6.79
C PHE A 816 -4.46 -12.62 7.66
N ILE A 817 -4.51 -13.89 7.28
CA ILE A 817 -5.31 -14.90 7.98
C ILE A 817 -4.40 -15.60 9.00
N GLU A 818 -4.93 -15.80 10.21
CA GLU A 818 -4.24 -16.60 11.24
C GLU A 818 -4.25 -18.08 10.85
N LEU A 819 -3.11 -18.77 10.99
CA LEU A 819 -3.07 -20.21 10.77
C LEU A 819 -3.93 -20.98 11.79
N ASN A 820 -4.41 -22.16 11.41
CA ASN A 820 -5.18 -23.01 12.32
C ASN A 820 -4.27 -23.71 13.33
N LYS A 821 -4.22 -23.23 14.58
CA LYS A 821 -3.43 -23.83 15.67
C LYS A 821 -3.92 -25.22 16.07
N ASP A 822 -5.15 -25.58 15.73
CA ASP A 822 -5.68 -26.93 15.93
C ASP A 822 -5.31 -27.89 14.80
N ASP A 823 -4.52 -27.50 13.80
CA ASP A 823 -4.03 -28.38 12.73
C ASP A 823 -2.53 -28.14 12.47
N ILE A 824 -1.74 -28.08 13.53
CA ILE A 824 -0.27 -28.03 13.44
C ILE A 824 0.39 -29.17 14.20
N ASN A 825 1.57 -29.56 13.73
CA ASN A 825 2.52 -30.41 14.43
C ASN A 825 3.84 -29.67 14.62
N VAL A 826 4.37 -29.67 15.86
CA VAL A 826 5.65 -29.06 16.24
C VAL A 826 6.52 -30.15 16.86
N GLU A 827 7.36 -30.80 16.05
CA GLU A 827 8.15 -31.94 16.49
C GLU A 827 9.36 -31.56 17.36
N GLN A 828 10.01 -30.44 17.02
CA GLN A 828 11.20 -29.93 17.70
C GLN A 828 11.09 -28.43 17.90
N PHE A 829 11.40 -27.98 19.11
CA PHE A 829 11.46 -26.57 19.47
C PHE A 829 12.46 -26.35 20.61
N ASP A 830 12.91 -25.10 20.77
CA ASP A 830 13.83 -24.72 21.83
C ASP A 830 13.14 -24.69 23.21
N ASN A 831 13.75 -25.32 24.22
CA ASN A 831 13.17 -25.47 25.58
C ASN A 831 13.64 -24.39 26.58
N ALA A 832 14.25 -23.30 26.12
CA ALA A 832 14.59 -22.19 27.00
C ALA A 832 13.33 -21.59 27.62
N LYS A 833 13.45 -21.22 28.90
CA LYS A 833 12.39 -20.50 29.62
C LYS A 833 12.20 -19.10 29.03
N ARG A 834 10.97 -18.60 29.10
CA ARG A 834 10.66 -17.21 28.75
C ARG A 834 11.54 -16.26 29.56
N GLN A 835 12.21 -15.34 28.87
CA GLN A 835 13.02 -14.31 29.50
C GLN A 835 12.12 -13.26 30.17
N VAL A 836 12.57 -12.74 31.31
CA VAL A 836 11.83 -11.75 32.11
C VAL A 836 12.72 -10.53 32.28
N PRO A 837 12.20 -9.29 32.12
CA PRO A 837 13.00 -8.10 32.25
C PRO A 837 13.46 -7.91 33.71
N GLY A 838 14.67 -7.36 33.87
CA GLY A 838 15.15 -6.95 35.17
C GLY A 838 14.33 -5.78 35.74
N LYS A 839 14.50 -5.50 37.04
CA LYS A 839 13.91 -4.32 37.69
C LYS A 839 15.02 -3.44 38.28
N LYS A 840 14.92 -2.13 38.07
CA LYS A 840 15.74 -1.11 38.73
C LYS A 840 15.39 -1.06 40.23
N ALA A 841 16.32 -0.58 41.05
CA ALA A 841 16.06 -0.33 42.47
C ALA A 841 15.08 0.84 42.65
N GLY A 842 14.13 0.70 43.57
CA GLY A 842 13.12 1.72 43.85
C GLY A 842 11.82 1.12 44.40
N VAL A 843 10.92 1.98 44.87
CA VAL A 843 9.57 1.60 45.31
C VAL A 843 8.57 2.19 44.33
N SER A 844 7.80 1.35 43.63
CA SER A 844 6.97 1.77 42.50
C SER A 844 6.04 2.93 42.81
N LYS A 845 5.40 2.94 44.00
CA LYS A 845 4.47 4.00 44.44
C LYS A 845 5.12 5.36 44.71
N ASP A 846 6.45 5.40 44.86
CA ASP A 846 7.19 6.61 45.24
C ASP A 846 7.83 7.32 44.03
N THR A 847 7.72 6.75 42.82
CA THR A 847 8.34 7.29 41.60
C THR A 847 7.42 7.26 40.38
N PHE A 848 7.67 8.17 39.45
CA PHE A 848 7.05 8.23 38.13
C PHE A 848 7.96 7.64 37.03
N GLU A 849 9.08 7.00 37.38
CA GLU A 849 9.99 6.33 36.42
C GLU A 849 9.55 4.89 36.14
N ASP A 850 9.78 4.39 34.91
CA ASP A 850 9.63 2.95 34.61
C ASP A 850 10.79 2.19 35.24
N LEU A 851 10.48 1.42 36.28
CA LEU A 851 11.45 0.58 36.98
C LEU A 851 11.78 -0.70 36.19
N ARG A 852 11.06 -1.04 35.12
CA ARG A 852 11.40 -2.19 34.27
C ARG A 852 12.63 -1.86 33.42
N MET A 853 13.60 -2.77 33.41
CA MET A 853 14.76 -2.69 32.52
C MET A 853 14.40 -3.25 31.15
N THR A 854 15.10 -2.79 30.10
CA THR A 854 15.10 -3.47 28.81
C THR A 854 15.87 -4.78 28.91
N PHE A 855 15.57 -5.74 28.03
CA PHE A 855 16.39 -6.94 27.90
C PHE A 855 17.85 -6.61 27.60
N THR A 856 18.76 -7.51 28.00
CA THR A 856 20.13 -7.50 27.48
C THR A 856 20.20 -8.15 26.09
N PRO A 857 21.26 -7.91 25.30
CA PRO A 857 21.45 -8.61 24.02
C PRO A 857 21.41 -10.14 24.15
N GLU A 858 21.90 -10.69 25.26
CA GLU A 858 21.89 -12.13 25.54
C GLU A 858 20.47 -12.63 25.80
N GLN A 859 19.68 -11.91 26.61
CA GLN A 859 18.27 -12.24 26.83
C GLN A 859 17.49 -12.20 25.52
N VAL A 860 17.72 -11.20 24.68
CA VAL A 860 17.08 -11.10 23.36
C VAL A 860 17.41 -12.30 22.49
N LYS A 861 18.68 -12.72 22.43
CA LYS A 861 19.08 -13.89 21.62
C LYS A 861 18.40 -15.17 22.11
N VAL A 862 18.37 -15.39 23.43
CA VAL A 862 17.70 -16.57 24.02
C VAL A 862 16.21 -16.54 23.74
N GLU A 863 15.53 -15.41 24.00
CA GLU A 863 14.09 -15.29 23.79
C GLU A 863 13.70 -15.41 22.32
N ALA A 864 14.47 -14.78 21.42
CA ALA A 864 14.23 -14.84 19.99
C ALA A 864 14.39 -16.27 19.44
N GLY A 865 15.31 -17.06 20.02
CA GLY A 865 15.50 -18.47 19.69
C GLY A 865 14.30 -19.37 19.97
N ARG A 866 13.36 -18.94 20.84
CA ARG A 866 12.13 -19.69 21.15
C ARG A 866 11.10 -19.66 20.02
N CYS A 867 11.27 -18.82 19.01
CA CYS A 867 10.32 -18.62 17.91
C CYS A 867 10.15 -19.90 17.08
N LEU A 868 8.89 -20.32 16.88
CA LEU A 868 8.57 -21.53 16.11
C LEU A 868 8.65 -21.37 14.58
N GLY A 869 8.76 -20.14 14.07
CA GLY A 869 8.78 -19.90 12.62
C GLY A 869 7.46 -20.30 11.93
N CYS A 870 6.33 -19.79 12.42
CA CYS A 870 4.98 -20.24 12.05
C CYS A 870 4.64 -20.15 10.55
N GLY A 871 5.03 -19.05 9.89
CA GLY A 871 4.74 -18.79 8.49
C GLY A 871 5.96 -18.85 7.57
N ALA A 872 5.71 -19.02 6.27
CA ALA A 872 6.67 -18.82 5.18
C ALA A 872 5.99 -18.13 3.99
N THR A 873 6.79 -17.50 3.13
CA THR A 873 6.31 -17.10 1.79
C THR A 873 6.28 -18.34 0.89
N THR A 874 5.29 -18.43 0.03
CA THR A 874 5.22 -19.39 -1.07
C THR A 874 5.11 -18.63 -2.39
N VAL A 875 5.71 -19.17 -3.45
CA VAL A 875 5.62 -18.62 -4.80
C VAL A 875 4.87 -19.58 -5.72
N ASP A 876 3.82 -19.07 -6.36
CA ASP A 876 3.21 -19.72 -7.52
C ASP A 876 4.10 -19.51 -8.76
N THR A 877 4.85 -20.55 -9.12
CA THR A 877 5.74 -20.54 -10.29
C THR A 877 5.01 -20.35 -11.62
N ASN A 878 3.70 -20.65 -11.68
CA ASN A 878 2.90 -20.47 -12.89
C ASN A 878 2.51 -19.00 -13.08
N ARG A 879 2.33 -18.22 -12.00
CA ARG A 879 2.11 -16.77 -12.08
C ARG A 879 3.39 -15.95 -12.11
N CYS A 880 4.47 -16.46 -11.51
CA CYS A 880 5.73 -15.74 -11.40
C CYS A 880 6.27 -15.34 -12.79
N ILE A 881 6.56 -14.04 -12.96
CA ILE A 881 7.12 -13.47 -14.20
C ILE A 881 8.65 -13.34 -14.19
N GLY A 882 9.30 -13.77 -13.10
CA GLY A 882 10.77 -13.78 -13.00
C GLY A 882 11.43 -12.40 -12.92
N CYS A 883 10.76 -11.39 -12.36
CA CYS A 883 11.30 -10.02 -12.24
C CYS A 883 12.42 -9.85 -11.19
N GLY A 884 12.59 -10.78 -10.25
CA GLY A 884 13.63 -10.68 -9.21
C GLY A 884 13.35 -9.69 -8.07
N LEU A 885 12.30 -8.85 -8.13
CA LEU A 885 12.01 -7.88 -7.05
C LEU A 885 11.89 -8.54 -5.66
N CYS A 886 11.31 -9.74 -5.58
CA CYS A 886 11.17 -10.45 -4.32
C CYS A 886 12.51 -10.87 -3.69
N THR A 887 13.57 -11.07 -4.49
CA THR A 887 14.90 -11.39 -3.97
C THR A 887 15.55 -10.13 -3.39
N THR A 888 15.38 -8.98 -4.04
CA THR A 888 15.92 -7.68 -3.56
C THR A 888 15.33 -7.22 -2.24
N LYS A 889 14.12 -7.69 -1.89
CA LYS A 889 13.47 -7.40 -0.59
C LYS A 889 13.74 -8.49 0.46
N CYS A 890 14.41 -9.57 0.09
CA CYS A 890 14.66 -10.69 0.99
C CYS A 890 16.01 -10.54 1.71
N GLU A 891 15.97 -10.00 2.92
CA GLU A 891 17.14 -9.82 3.80
C GLU A 891 17.65 -11.13 4.46
N PHE A 892 17.09 -12.27 4.09
CA PHE A 892 17.34 -13.58 4.72
C PHE A 892 17.85 -14.62 3.73
N ASP A 893 18.14 -14.23 2.48
CA ASP A 893 18.57 -15.14 1.42
C ASP A 893 17.62 -16.35 1.24
N ALA A 894 16.33 -16.13 1.53
CA ALA A 894 15.30 -17.16 1.48
C ALA A 894 14.65 -17.28 0.11
N ILE A 895 14.87 -16.31 -0.78
CA ILE A 895 14.26 -16.30 -2.13
C ILE A 895 15.38 -16.12 -3.15
N HIS A 896 15.46 -17.07 -4.07
CA HIS A 896 16.36 -17.03 -5.21
C HIS A 896 15.55 -17.21 -6.49
N ILE A 897 16.11 -16.78 -7.61
CA ILE A 897 15.51 -17.04 -8.93
C ILE A 897 16.40 -17.98 -9.73
N THR A 898 15.79 -18.98 -10.37
CA THR A 898 16.48 -19.93 -11.24
C THR A 898 15.93 -19.85 -12.65
N ARG A 899 16.78 -20.16 -13.63
CA ARG A 899 16.42 -20.12 -15.05
C ARG A 899 15.60 -21.36 -15.47
N ASP A 900 14.36 -21.41 -15.02
CA ASP A 900 13.44 -22.55 -15.19
C ASP A 900 12.87 -22.69 -16.59
N ILE A 901 12.79 -21.58 -17.35
CA ILE A 901 12.22 -21.55 -18.69
C ILE A 901 13.22 -20.92 -19.67
N PRO A 902 14.34 -21.60 -19.99
CA PRO A 902 15.40 -21.05 -20.85
C PRO A 902 14.90 -20.53 -22.20
N GLU A 903 13.85 -21.15 -22.76
CA GLU A 903 13.26 -20.75 -24.03
C GLU A 903 12.69 -19.33 -23.97
N ALA A 904 12.32 -18.83 -22.78
CA ALA A 904 11.78 -17.49 -22.63
C ALA A 904 12.80 -16.37 -22.89
N SER A 905 14.09 -16.69 -22.99
CA SER A 905 15.11 -15.74 -23.45
C SER A 905 15.13 -15.60 -24.99
N THR A 906 14.31 -16.35 -25.73
CA THR A 906 14.29 -16.34 -27.20
C THR A 906 13.38 -15.24 -27.72
N MET A 907 13.97 -14.15 -28.21
CA MET A 907 13.23 -13.03 -28.79
C MET A 907 13.07 -13.20 -30.30
N TYR A 908 11.90 -12.81 -30.82
CA TYR A 908 11.59 -12.86 -32.25
C TYR A 908 11.18 -11.48 -32.74
N ARG A 909 11.56 -11.14 -33.97
CA ARG A 909 11.01 -9.96 -34.64
C ARG A 909 9.50 -10.12 -34.84
N SER A 910 8.73 -9.06 -34.67
CA SER A 910 7.27 -9.11 -34.84
C SER A 910 6.86 -9.52 -36.26
N GLU A 911 7.69 -9.23 -37.28
CA GLU A 911 7.49 -9.70 -38.66
C GLU A 911 7.57 -11.23 -38.77
N ASP A 912 8.33 -11.87 -37.89
CA ASP A 912 8.62 -13.31 -37.88
C ASP A 912 7.76 -14.10 -36.88
N LYS A 913 6.88 -13.44 -36.11
CA LYS A 913 6.12 -14.05 -35.00
C LYS A 913 5.38 -15.33 -35.36
N LEU A 914 4.84 -15.42 -36.58
CA LEU A 914 4.11 -16.61 -37.03
C LEU A 914 4.99 -17.87 -37.11
N LYS A 915 6.31 -17.71 -37.31
CA LYS A 915 7.28 -18.81 -37.31
C LYS A 915 7.41 -19.45 -35.93
N ALA A 916 7.13 -18.72 -34.85
CA ALA A 916 7.18 -19.22 -33.48
C ALA A 916 5.78 -19.60 -32.95
N VAL A 917 4.78 -18.74 -33.16
CA VAL A 917 3.39 -18.94 -32.68
C VAL A 917 2.74 -20.16 -33.35
N GLY A 918 2.91 -20.34 -34.66
CA GLY A 918 2.30 -21.44 -35.41
C GLY A 918 2.67 -22.83 -34.89
N PRO A 919 3.98 -23.18 -34.81
CA PRO A 919 4.42 -24.45 -34.26
C PRO A 919 3.99 -24.68 -32.81
N TYR A 920 4.03 -23.64 -31.96
CA TYR A 920 3.58 -23.75 -30.58
C TYR A 920 2.08 -24.00 -30.47
N ALA A 921 1.25 -23.31 -31.27
CA ALA A 921 -0.19 -23.52 -31.33
C ALA A 921 -0.56 -24.96 -31.73
N ILE A 922 0.17 -25.54 -32.70
CA ILE A 922 0.00 -26.94 -33.11
C ILE A 922 0.37 -27.88 -31.95
N LYS A 923 1.56 -27.69 -31.34
CA LYS A 923 2.02 -28.48 -30.19
C LYS A 923 1.02 -28.45 -29.04
N ARG A 924 0.47 -27.29 -28.73
CA ARG A 924 -0.59 -27.06 -27.74
C ARG A 924 -1.88 -27.81 -28.11
N GLY A 925 -2.32 -27.74 -29.36
CA GLY A 925 -3.48 -28.47 -29.85
C GLY A 925 -3.37 -29.98 -29.64
N PHE A 926 -2.19 -30.56 -29.91
CA PHE A 926 -1.91 -31.97 -29.62
C PHE A 926 -1.93 -32.28 -28.12
N LYS A 927 -1.35 -31.43 -27.27
CA LYS A 927 -1.38 -31.61 -25.81
C LYS A 927 -2.83 -31.67 -25.28
N ILE A 928 -3.67 -30.73 -25.70
CA ILE A 928 -5.10 -30.67 -25.30
C ILE A 928 -5.84 -31.93 -25.71
N LEU A 929 -5.63 -32.40 -26.95
CA LEU A 929 -6.23 -33.64 -27.44
C LEU A 929 -5.76 -34.84 -26.63
N LYS A 930 -4.47 -34.93 -26.29
CA LYS A 930 -3.91 -36.01 -25.48
C LYS A 930 -4.53 -36.02 -24.08
N THR A 931 -4.53 -34.90 -23.36
CA THR A 931 -5.13 -34.78 -22.02
C THR A 931 -6.61 -35.18 -22.02
N LYS A 932 -7.36 -34.80 -23.06
CA LYS A 932 -8.77 -35.22 -23.21
C LYS A 932 -8.94 -36.74 -23.36
N VAL A 933 -7.97 -37.42 -23.98
CA VAL A 933 -8.00 -38.87 -24.23
C VAL A 933 -7.48 -39.66 -23.02
N THR A 934 -6.43 -39.19 -22.35
CA THR A 934 -5.75 -39.93 -21.27
C THR A 934 -6.26 -39.58 -19.88
N GLY A 935 -6.89 -38.41 -19.68
CA GLY A 935 -7.27 -37.92 -18.36
C GLY A 935 -6.11 -37.50 -17.46
N GLU A 936 -4.87 -37.52 -17.98
CA GLU A 936 -3.67 -37.08 -17.28
C GLU A 936 -3.42 -35.58 -17.57
N ASP A 937 -3.48 -34.76 -16.52
CA ASP A 937 -3.24 -33.31 -16.53
C ASP A 937 -1.74 -32.97 -16.48
#